data_AF-A0A1J4ZGC3-F1
#
_entry.id   AF-A0A1J4ZGC3-F1
#
_cell.length_a   1.000
_cell.length_b   1.000
_cell.length_c   1.000
_cell.angle_alpha   90.00
_cell.angle_beta   90.00
_cell.angle_gamma   90.00
#
_symmetry.space_group_name_H-M   'P 1'
#
loop_
_entity.id
_entity.type
_entity.pdbx_description
1 polymer ?
#
loop_
_entity_poly.entity_id
_entity_poly.type
_entity_poly.pdbx_seq_one_letter_code
_entity_poly.pdbx_strand_id
1 'polypeptide(L)'
;MKKGLMLFAIFLTVLSVSLMYEVSARTVCSSSDQLIFKISSSTSNTNAHGEVWNGAGNYEEEICYDKIFSPPYSGGNPHVCDGNNEVLVLSGDTNAHAEKSGLGNYNVPICYGDLNCVAQGPACSGDYFEVATISSSTNGHIETRGANSFTSGLKICCTSPSASGGSNGAIDNVEWQNTAGRKITETNVGKTVRMYAATTAQDGETIEFYAWDDDDENGEFDFGDEALFDNPVSTTVSGGVAKFDFDITQELIDRQGLDDYFLDCNNGLEFYFEANILGSQEKISSGLLSVDCNEGQNEPPHSNITSPEHRGIYFNNTNIEFNHSSFDDSGAIVGFLWTVYKDGVFEFESNEESFNHIFTNAGQRTITLKVTDDEGLWDEDQISILVIASPGMLAYINDPLHHQVIVNEGLNFRYNASDSYVIDSIYRGPGQCDYEITCKAGFCPDKTKNAPNGCEPIALTLPLNIGFSDSNFTWRFRDGRLDNSFSELDAATGRTVFGIASDRFNDKKIDLLLKDENLNIQNPTQREFTLLDPRQCIDGGLTWVELDENGFVNQTYSTLDDPSACAGKDRLIGSGDDCCPSGMACSENGCVGSVIDSCSDYTDETACKNDATGMGRPPEPNDPLWEEKNCGGRDEMGRIVQCACGWDSNPDEGFPNCGLNVSYRSGGYGKIDPCTEYQCLYTYDEGECNNGFMELTIKTKYNPGNCNQGIGEAQCNADAGTKIVPCGRPTIELPFFGKEQFIGTLILIILIYLILKNVKLPGRKDNRKK
;
A
#
# COMPACT_ATOMS: atom_id res chain seq x y z
N MET A 1 -25.43 14.69 -39.06
CA MET A 1 -24.49 15.82 -38.89
C MET A 1 -24.97 16.93 -37.94
N LYS A 2 -26.25 17.35 -37.91
CA LYS A 2 -26.69 18.47 -37.04
C LYS A 2 -26.87 18.14 -35.54
N LYS A 3 -27.12 16.88 -35.15
CA LYS A 3 -27.29 16.51 -33.72
C LYS A 3 -25.96 16.32 -32.97
N GLY A 4 -24.92 15.81 -33.63
CA GLY A 4 -23.58 15.64 -33.02
C GLY A 4 -22.87 16.97 -32.75
N LEU A 5 -23.08 17.99 -33.59
CA LEU A 5 -22.50 19.31 -33.39
C LEU A 5 -23.11 20.05 -32.18
N MET A 6 -24.36 19.76 -31.84
CA MET A 6 -25.08 20.39 -30.74
C MET A 6 -24.70 19.77 -29.39
N LEU A 7 -24.48 18.45 -29.34
CA LEU A 7 -23.95 17.75 -28.16
C LEU A 7 -22.49 18.13 -27.87
N PHE A 8 -21.66 18.29 -28.91
CA PHE A 8 -20.28 18.73 -28.74
C PHE A 8 -20.18 20.19 -28.26
N ALA A 9 -21.09 21.06 -28.71
CA ALA A 9 -21.17 22.45 -28.24
C ALA A 9 -21.64 22.55 -26.79
N ILE A 10 -22.61 21.71 -26.38
CA ILE A 10 -23.09 21.65 -24.98
C ILE A 10 -21.99 21.12 -24.06
N PHE A 11 -21.27 20.07 -24.49
CA PHE A 11 -20.14 19.52 -23.75
C PHE A 11 -19.00 20.54 -23.60
N LEU A 12 -18.69 21.32 -24.64
CA LEU A 12 -17.70 22.42 -24.53
C LEU A 12 -18.17 23.56 -23.62
N THR A 13 -19.46 23.91 -23.63
CA THR A 13 -19.98 24.94 -22.72
C THR A 13 -20.00 24.49 -21.27
N VAL A 14 -20.33 23.23 -20.99
CA VAL A 14 -20.24 22.67 -19.64
C VAL A 14 -18.78 22.59 -19.20
N LEU A 15 -17.87 22.13 -20.06
CA LEU A 15 -16.43 22.11 -19.76
C LEU A 15 -15.83 23.52 -19.56
N SER A 16 -16.38 24.56 -20.21
CA SER A 16 -15.97 25.95 -19.99
C SER A 16 -16.53 26.60 -18.73
N VAL A 17 -17.65 26.07 -18.19
CA VAL A 17 -18.25 26.54 -16.93
C VAL A 17 -17.69 25.77 -15.72
N SER A 18 -17.17 24.56 -15.92
CA SER A 18 -16.43 23.78 -14.92
C SER A 18 -14.99 24.25 -14.66
N LEU A 19 -14.48 25.22 -15.44
CA LEU A 19 -13.07 25.68 -15.39
C LEU A 19 -12.89 27.07 -14.78
N MET A 20 -13.93 27.67 -14.18
CA MET A 20 -13.81 28.94 -13.47
C MET A 20 -14.70 28.98 -12.24
N TYR A 21 -14.31 28.30 -11.17
CA TYR A 21 -14.64 28.70 -9.79
C TYR A 21 -13.61 28.06 -8.84
N GLU A 22 -12.38 28.57 -8.88
CA GLU A 22 -11.60 28.71 -7.66
C GLU A 22 -11.65 30.18 -7.29
N VAL A 23 -12.61 30.56 -6.46
CA VAL A 23 -12.47 31.80 -5.70
C VAL A 23 -11.57 31.42 -4.53
N SER A 24 -10.27 31.62 -4.69
CA SER A 24 -9.37 31.67 -3.53
C SER A 24 -9.92 32.74 -2.58
N ALA A 25 -10.25 32.34 -1.36
CA ALA A 25 -10.75 33.25 -0.34
C ALA A 25 -9.67 34.31 -0.08
N ARG A 26 -9.98 35.57 -0.40
CA ARG A 26 -9.07 36.70 -0.23
C ARG A 26 -8.95 37.05 1.25
N THR A 27 -7.74 37.31 1.73
CA THR A 27 -7.54 37.86 3.09
C THR A 27 -7.95 39.33 3.08
N VAL A 28 -9.07 39.65 3.73
CA VAL A 28 -9.52 41.04 3.95
C VAL A 28 -9.60 41.26 5.45
N CYS A 29 -9.01 42.34 5.94
CA CYS A 29 -9.03 42.64 7.37
C CYS A 29 -10.44 42.99 7.82
N SER A 30 -10.82 42.71 9.08
CA SER A 30 -12.17 43.05 9.56
C SER A 30 -12.45 44.56 9.55
N SER A 31 -11.40 45.39 9.61
CA SER A 31 -11.47 46.84 9.42
C SER A 31 -10.12 47.42 8.99
N SER A 32 -10.11 48.67 8.52
CA SER A 32 -8.87 49.38 8.16
C SER A 32 -7.90 49.53 9.31
N ASP A 33 -8.40 49.54 10.54
CA ASP A 33 -7.56 49.63 11.73
C ASP A 33 -6.84 48.30 12.00
N GLN A 34 -7.32 47.17 11.48
CA GLN A 34 -6.65 45.87 11.57
C GLN A 34 -5.58 45.64 10.48
N LEU A 35 -5.47 46.52 9.49
CA LEU A 35 -4.53 46.37 8.37
C LEU A 35 -3.10 46.78 8.77
N ILE A 36 -2.12 45.88 8.68
CA ILE A 36 -0.71 46.20 8.94
C ILE A 36 -0.07 46.85 7.70
N PHE A 37 -0.08 46.15 6.56
CA PHE A 37 0.40 46.62 5.26
C PHE A 37 -0.16 45.74 4.12
N LYS A 38 0.13 46.09 2.86
CA LYS A 38 -0.36 45.36 1.68
C LYS A 38 0.77 44.80 0.84
N ILE A 39 0.49 43.75 0.08
CA ILE A 39 1.46 43.17 -0.89
C ILE A 39 0.84 42.92 -2.26
N SER A 40 1.69 42.95 -3.30
CA SER A 40 1.26 42.97 -4.71
C SER A 40 0.71 41.67 -5.31
N SER A 41 0.75 40.53 -4.60
CA SER A 41 0.36 39.23 -5.17
C SER A 41 -1.04 38.82 -4.74
N SER A 42 -1.88 38.43 -5.71
CA SER A 42 -3.25 37.92 -5.47
C SER A 42 -3.43 36.43 -5.81
N THR A 43 -2.35 35.73 -6.20
CA THR A 43 -2.43 34.31 -6.64
C THR A 43 -1.24 33.44 -6.27
N SER A 44 -0.13 33.99 -5.76
CA SER A 44 1.07 33.18 -5.45
C SER A 44 1.57 33.30 -4.01
N ASN A 45 0.98 34.18 -3.18
CA ASN A 45 1.36 34.44 -1.77
C ASN A 45 2.87 34.69 -1.52
N THR A 46 3.65 34.88 -2.59
CA THR A 46 5.12 34.79 -2.59
C THR A 46 5.71 35.80 -3.57
N ASN A 47 6.97 36.19 -3.33
CA ASN A 47 7.75 37.06 -4.22
C ASN A 47 7.11 38.42 -4.54
N ALA A 48 6.36 39.00 -3.60
CA ALA A 48 5.59 40.22 -3.77
C ALA A 48 6.36 41.48 -3.37
N HIS A 49 5.89 42.64 -3.85
CA HIS A 49 6.33 43.95 -3.38
C HIS A 49 5.37 44.49 -2.33
N GLY A 50 5.87 45.33 -1.41
CA GLY A 50 5.10 45.94 -0.33
C GLY A 50 4.49 47.30 -0.67
N GLU A 51 3.38 47.62 -0.04
CA GLU A 51 2.69 48.92 -0.03
C GLU A 51 2.25 49.26 1.40
N VAL A 52 2.34 50.53 1.79
CA VAL A 52 1.87 51.01 3.11
C VAL A 52 0.35 50.86 3.24
N TRP A 53 -0.17 50.76 4.46
CA TRP A 53 -1.61 50.56 4.73
C TRP A 53 -2.54 51.59 4.03
N ASN A 54 -2.06 52.83 3.86
CA ASN A 54 -2.75 53.94 3.19
C ASN A 54 -2.16 54.29 1.81
N GLY A 55 -1.57 53.32 1.13
CA GLY A 55 -0.91 53.50 -0.16
C GLY A 55 -1.86 53.79 -1.32
N ALA A 56 -1.37 53.61 -2.55
CA ALA A 56 -2.15 53.89 -3.77
C ALA A 56 -3.36 52.94 -3.95
N GLY A 57 -3.44 51.87 -3.13
CA GLY A 57 -4.58 50.96 -3.06
C GLY A 57 -4.64 49.98 -4.23
N ASN A 58 -3.51 49.75 -4.89
CA ASN A 58 -3.41 48.85 -6.04
C ASN A 58 -3.10 47.41 -5.65
N TYR A 59 -2.79 47.16 -4.37
CA TYR A 59 -2.46 45.83 -3.84
C TYR A 59 -3.67 45.22 -3.16
N GLU A 60 -4.04 44.03 -3.63
CA GLU A 60 -5.29 43.35 -3.24
C GLU A 60 -5.13 42.46 -2.00
N GLU A 61 -3.89 42.10 -1.62
CA GLU A 61 -3.61 41.23 -0.48
C GLU A 61 -3.25 42.05 0.76
N GLU A 62 -3.99 41.81 1.85
CA GLU A 62 -3.90 42.54 3.11
C GLU A 62 -3.25 41.68 4.20
N ILE A 63 -2.21 42.20 4.85
CA ILE A 63 -1.61 41.60 6.04
C ILE A 63 -2.32 42.16 7.27
N CYS A 64 -3.11 41.33 7.95
CA CYS A 64 -4.06 41.78 8.96
C CYS A 64 -3.69 41.33 10.38
N TYR A 65 -3.74 42.23 11.35
CA TYR A 65 -3.48 41.95 12.76
C TYR A 65 -4.47 40.94 13.32
N ASP A 66 -5.77 41.12 13.10
CA ASP A 66 -6.85 40.26 13.60
C ASP A 66 -6.87 38.85 12.97
N LYS A 67 -6.06 38.62 11.93
CA LYS A 67 -5.81 37.30 11.35
C LYS A 67 -4.57 36.61 11.92
N ILE A 68 -3.70 37.36 12.61
CA ILE A 68 -2.45 36.86 13.19
C ILE A 68 -2.55 36.81 14.73
N PHE A 69 -3.28 37.74 15.33
CA PHE A 69 -3.39 37.95 16.76
C PHE A 69 -4.87 38.00 17.19
N SER A 70 -5.17 37.41 18.34
CA SER A 70 -6.51 37.43 18.95
C SER A 70 -6.44 37.93 20.40
N PRO A 71 -7.38 38.77 20.86
CA PRO A 71 -8.48 39.40 20.12
C PRO A 71 -8.00 40.51 19.15
N PRO A 72 -8.89 41.06 18.28
CA PRO A 72 -8.56 42.20 17.41
C PRO A 72 -7.99 43.40 18.16
N TYR A 73 -7.10 44.15 17.52
CA TYR A 73 -6.45 45.31 18.14
C TYR A 73 -7.50 46.38 18.49
N SER A 74 -7.49 46.82 19.75
CA SER A 74 -8.44 47.81 20.28
C SER A 74 -7.78 49.05 20.89
N GLY A 75 -6.47 49.22 20.65
CA GLY A 75 -5.69 50.36 21.15
C GLY A 75 -5.91 51.67 20.39
N GLY A 76 -4.96 52.60 20.51
CA GLY A 76 -4.98 53.88 19.79
C GLY A 76 -4.77 53.70 18.27
N ASN A 77 -4.49 54.77 17.52
CA ASN A 77 -4.18 54.63 16.09
C ASN A 77 -2.98 53.67 15.89
N PRO A 78 -3.18 52.49 15.26
CA PRO A 78 -2.16 51.46 15.22
C PRO A 78 -0.99 51.85 14.32
N HIS A 79 -1.17 52.69 13.31
CA HIS A 79 -0.12 52.97 12.32
C HIS A 79 0.90 54.04 12.75
N VAL A 80 0.86 54.49 14.01
CA VAL A 80 1.80 55.50 14.52
C VAL A 80 3.10 54.82 14.97
N CYS A 81 4.20 55.13 14.30
CA CYS A 81 5.54 54.69 14.72
C CYS A 81 5.98 55.35 16.03
N ASP A 82 6.25 54.55 17.07
CA ASP A 82 6.74 55.02 18.37
C ASP A 82 8.22 54.66 18.65
N GLY A 83 8.84 53.93 17.71
CA GLY A 83 10.23 53.47 17.78
C GLY A 83 10.40 52.06 18.36
N ASN A 84 9.35 51.47 18.95
CA ASN A 84 9.33 50.09 19.44
C ASN A 84 8.41 49.19 18.60
N ASN A 85 7.46 49.77 17.86
CA ASN A 85 6.46 49.04 17.10
C ASN A 85 6.74 48.91 15.59
N GLU A 86 8.00 48.97 15.19
CA GLU A 86 8.42 48.80 13.79
C GLU A 86 8.40 47.31 13.40
N VAL A 87 7.66 46.98 12.34
CA VAL A 87 7.51 45.63 11.79
C VAL A 87 8.60 45.34 10.76
N LEU A 88 8.72 46.21 9.74
CA LEU A 88 9.74 46.18 8.69
C LEU A 88 9.86 47.56 8.04
N VAL A 89 10.82 47.77 7.14
CA VAL A 89 11.00 49.05 6.44
C VAL A 89 10.92 48.83 4.92
N LEU A 90 10.12 49.63 4.23
CA LEU A 90 9.94 49.58 2.77
C LEU A 90 10.81 50.62 2.05
N SER A 91 11.26 50.30 0.84
CA SER A 91 12.01 51.21 -0.02
C SER A 91 11.19 52.38 -0.59
N GLY A 92 9.86 52.34 -0.46
CA GLY A 92 8.91 53.38 -0.91
C GLY A 92 7.48 53.09 -0.42
N ASP A 93 6.54 53.98 -0.73
CA ASP A 93 5.14 53.85 -0.25
C ASP A 93 4.34 52.76 -0.98
N THR A 94 4.78 52.34 -2.17
CA THR A 94 4.18 51.26 -2.97
C THR A 94 5.26 50.68 -3.89
N ASN A 95 5.06 49.46 -4.41
CA ASN A 95 6.03 48.78 -5.26
C ASN A 95 7.44 48.74 -4.67
N ALA A 96 7.48 48.51 -3.37
CA ALA A 96 8.67 48.61 -2.57
C ALA A 96 9.23 47.24 -2.20
N HIS A 97 10.54 47.16 -2.11
CA HIS A 97 11.24 46.05 -1.48
C HIS A 97 11.30 46.29 0.02
N ALA A 98 11.39 45.22 0.80
CA ALA A 98 11.48 45.28 2.25
C ALA A 98 12.93 45.13 2.73
N GLU A 99 13.20 45.71 3.89
CA GLU A 99 14.34 45.40 4.73
C GLU A 99 13.91 45.16 6.16
N LYS A 100 14.70 44.37 6.90
CA LYS A 100 14.46 44.18 8.33
C LYS A 100 14.68 45.50 9.08
N SER A 101 13.96 45.66 10.19
CA SER A 101 14.13 46.78 11.11
C SER A 101 15.60 46.96 11.55
N GLY A 102 16.02 48.22 11.67
CA GLY A 102 17.32 48.60 12.20
C GLY A 102 18.52 48.61 11.24
N LEU A 103 18.33 48.33 9.94
CA LEU A 103 19.43 48.44 8.94
C LEU A 103 19.63 49.88 8.42
N GLY A 104 18.55 50.65 8.27
CA GLY A 104 18.60 52.07 7.91
C GLY A 104 18.96 52.38 6.46
N ASN A 105 18.73 51.44 5.51
CA ASN A 105 18.91 51.74 4.09
C ASN A 105 17.64 52.33 3.46
N TYR A 106 16.47 52.00 4.03
CA TYR A 106 15.16 52.47 3.60
C TYR A 106 14.55 53.42 4.62
N ASN A 107 13.56 54.22 4.18
CA ASN A 107 13.03 55.35 4.96
C ASN A 107 11.51 55.31 5.16
N VAL A 108 10.82 54.24 4.76
CA VAL A 108 9.36 54.10 4.91
C VAL A 108 9.07 52.98 5.91
N PRO A 109 9.04 53.27 7.22
CA PRO A 109 8.79 52.25 8.23
C PRO A 109 7.32 51.80 8.22
N ILE A 110 7.11 50.50 8.34
CA ILE A 110 5.81 49.90 8.65
C ILE A 110 5.76 49.67 10.15
N CYS A 111 4.86 50.38 10.82
CA CYS A 111 4.67 50.27 12.26
C CYS A 111 3.22 49.89 12.56
N TYR A 112 3.01 49.11 13.62
CA TYR A 112 1.67 48.69 13.95
C TYR A 112 1.47 48.44 15.45
N GLY A 113 0.51 49.17 16.03
CA GLY A 113 -0.08 48.98 17.35
C GLY A 113 0.98 48.82 18.43
N ASP A 114 0.85 47.71 19.16
CA ASP A 114 1.74 47.27 20.22
C ASP A 114 2.66 46.10 19.80
N LEU A 115 2.81 45.87 18.48
CA LEU A 115 3.66 44.79 17.99
C LEU A 115 5.12 45.03 18.38
N ASN A 116 5.80 43.98 18.83
CA ASN A 116 7.25 43.99 19.03
C ASN A 116 7.86 42.92 18.14
N CYS A 117 8.58 43.34 17.10
CA CYS A 117 8.99 42.50 15.99
C CYS A 117 10.51 42.31 15.89
N VAL A 118 10.90 41.12 15.45
CA VAL A 118 12.29 40.71 15.21
C VAL A 118 12.37 39.87 13.93
N ALA A 119 13.43 40.06 13.14
CA ALA A 119 13.68 39.21 11.97
C ALA A 119 14.49 37.97 12.40
N GLN A 120 13.90 36.78 12.26
CA GLN A 120 14.49 35.49 12.62
C GLN A 120 14.49 34.54 11.40
N GLY A 121 15.27 33.47 11.44
CA GLY A 121 15.14 32.34 10.51
C GLY A 121 15.54 31.04 11.22
N PRO A 122 15.03 29.86 10.82
CA PRO A 122 14.02 29.57 9.80
C PRO A 122 12.56 29.59 10.31
N ALA A 123 12.34 29.78 11.61
CA ALA A 123 11.01 29.81 12.25
C ALA A 123 10.96 30.93 13.29
N CYS A 124 9.75 31.39 13.64
CA CYS A 124 9.56 32.22 14.83
C CYS A 124 9.63 31.33 16.07
N SER A 125 10.31 31.80 17.12
CA SER A 125 10.53 31.02 18.35
C SER A 125 9.89 31.70 19.56
N GLY A 126 9.38 30.91 20.50
CA GLY A 126 8.69 31.41 21.70
C GLY A 126 7.31 32.01 21.37
N ASP A 127 6.94 33.09 22.05
CA ASP A 127 5.62 33.75 21.91
C ASP A 127 5.51 34.64 20.65
N TYR A 128 6.40 34.46 19.65
CA TYR A 128 6.44 35.26 18.44
C TYR A 128 5.66 34.62 17.29
N PHE A 129 4.83 35.42 16.63
CA PHE A 129 3.98 35.04 15.50
C PHE A 129 4.56 35.61 14.21
N GLU A 130 4.59 34.82 13.15
CA GLU A 130 5.06 35.29 11.84
C GLU A 130 4.05 36.27 11.24
N VAL A 131 4.49 37.48 10.89
CA VAL A 131 3.68 38.48 10.19
C VAL A 131 3.89 38.41 8.68
N ALA A 132 5.13 38.19 8.25
CA ALA A 132 5.52 38.03 6.85
C ALA A 132 6.93 37.42 6.76
N THR A 133 7.34 36.94 5.59
CA THR A 133 8.74 36.54 5.33
C THR A 133 9.36 37.43 4.25
N ILE A 134 10.61 37.85 4.45
CA ILE A 134 11.39 38.61 3.48
C ILE A 134 12.53 37.76 2.90
N SER A 135 12.75 37.83 1.59
CA SER A 135 13.74 36.97 0.90
C SER A 135 15.20 37.22 1.30
N SER A 136 15.50 38.39 1.87
CA SER A 136 16.84 38.79 2.31
C SER A 136 16.75 39.91 3.36
N SER A 137 17.81 40.14 4.12
CA SER A 137 17.84 41.16 5.20
C SER A 137 17.62 42.59 4.72
N THR A 138 17.94 42.89 3.47
CA THR A 138 17.61 44.15 2.77
C THR A 138 17.33 43.83 1.30
N ASN A 139 16.66 44.72 0.58
CA ASN A 139 16.24 44.50 -0.82
C ASN A 139 15.45 43.19 -1.02
N GLY A 140 14.67 42.81 -0.01
CA GLY A 140 13.91 41.57 0.03
C GLY A 140 12.54 41.73 -0.62
N HIS A 141 12.11 40.69 -1.31
CA HIS A 141 10.71 40.51 -1.68
C HIS A 141 9.94 39.91 -0.49
N ILE A 142 8.63 40.10 -0.45
CA ILE A 142 7.77 39.71 0.68
C ILE A 142 6.92 38.51 0.27
N GLU A 143 6.77 37.54 1.17
CA GLU A 143 5.75 36.49 1.09
C GLU A 143 4.88 36.51 2.35
N THR A 144 3.64 36.05 2.23
CA THR A 144 2.70 36.01 3.36
C THR A 144 3.16 34.99 4.40
N ARG A 145 2.60 35.09 5.60
CA ARG A 145 2.77 34.09 6.66
C ARG A 145 2.52 32.66 6.12
N GLY A 146 3.37 31.71 6.51
CA GLY A 146 3.24 30.29 6.15
C GLY A 146 3.66 29.93 4.72
N ALA A 147 3.91 30.92 3.86
CA ALA A 147 4.52 30.68 2.56
C ALA A 147 5.99 30.26 2.77
N ASN A 148 6.39 29.15 2.14
CA ASN A 148 7.73 28.56 2.29
C ASN A 148 8.55 28.64 0.98
N SER A 149 8.33 29.67 0.15
CA SER A 149 9.06 29.79 -1.12
C SER A 149 10.46 30.37 -0.95
N PHE A 150 10.73 31.11 0.13
CA PHE A 150 12.08 31.56 0.47
C PHE A 150 12.79 30.58 1.41
N THR A 151 13.44 29.56 0.86
CA THR A 151 14.21 28.55 1.63
C THR A 151 15.33 29.14 2.50
N SER A 152 15.73 30.39 2.26
CA SER A 152 16.71 31.16 3.07
C SER A 152 16.19 32.53 3.50
N GLY A 153 14.87 32.74 3.47
CA GLY A 153 14.22 33.98 3.88
C GLY A 153 14.30 34.23 5.39
N LEU A 154 14.05 35.47 5.78
CA LEU A 154 13.93 35.89 7.18
C LEU A 154 12.45 36.13 7.50
N LYS A 155 11.93 35.41 8.48
CA LYS A 155 10.59 35.62 9.03
C LYS A 155 10.58 36.87 9.90
N ILE A 156 9.61 37.74 9.67
CA ILE A 156 9.29 38.88 10.54
C ILE A 156 8.36 38.36 11.63
N CYS A 157 8.93 38.14 12.79
CA CYS A 157 8.29 37.50 13.93
C CYS A 157 7.90 38.58 14.95
N CYS A 158 6.63 38.67 15.33
CA CYS A 158 6.11 39.71 16.22
C CYS A 158 5.38 39.13 17.42
N THR A 159 5.54 39.75 18.58
CA THR A 159 4.69 39.53 19.77
C THR A 159 3.71 40.68 19.91
N SER A 160 2.58 40.45 20.57
CA SER A 160 1.60 41.48 20.92
C SER A 160 1.21 41.36 22.40
N PRO A 161 1.53 42.35 23.25
CA PRO A 161 1.09 42.35 24.65
C PRO A 161 -0.43 42.39 24.85
N SER A 162 -1.19 42.95 23.89
CA SER A 162 -2.65 43.07 23.96
C SER A 162 -3.39 41.85 23.43
N ALA A 163 -2.68 40.84 22.94
CA ALA A 163 -3.26 39.62 22.39
C ALA A 163 -2.66 38.38 23.07
N SER A 164 -3.51 37.40 23.37
CA SER A 164 -3.08 36.01 23.57
C SER A 164 -3.02 35.41 22.19
N GLY A 165 -1.82 35.10 21.68
CA GLY A 165 -1.58 34.53 20.35
C GLY A 165 -2.82 33.94 19.65
N GLY A 166 -3.22 34.51 18.51
CA GLY A 166 -4.24 33.87 17.69
C GLY A 166 -3.73 32.50 17.28
N SER A 167 -4.62 31.50 17.16
CA SER A 167 -4.25 30.17 16.69
C SER A 167 -3.44 30.29 15.41
N ASN A 168 -2.29 29.64 15.36
CA ASN A 168 -1.36 29.72 14.27
C ASN A 168 -1.81 28.86 13.08
N GLY A 169 -3.11 28.85 12.75
CA GLY A 169 -3.67 28.17 11.57
C GLY A 169 -5.18 28.03 11.63
N ALA A 170 -5.74 27.36 10.63
CA ALA A 170 -7.12 26.93 10.52
C ALA A 170 -7.16 25.40 10.36
N ILE A 171 -8.22 24.77 10.85
CA ILE A 171 -8.50 23.37 10.54
C ILE A 171 -9.06 23.34 9.11
N ASP A 172 -8.47 22.52 8.25
CA ASP A 172 -8.85 22.42 6.83
C ASP A 172 -9.88 21.31 6.60
N ASN A 173 -9.72 20.19 7.32
CA ASN A 173 -10.56 19.01 7.20
C ASN A 173 -10.58 18.25 8.51
N VAL A 174 -11.72 17.65 8.82
CA VAL A 174 -11.87 16.68 9.92
C VAL A 174 -12.59 15.45 9.42
N GLU A 175 -12.15 14.28 9.85
CA GLU A 175 -12.77 13.01 9.48
C GLU A 175 -12.45 11.89 10.46
N TRP A 176 -13.29 10.88 10.44
CA TRP A 176 -13.04 9.60 11.08
C TRP A 176 -12.05 8.79 10.25
N GLN A 177 -11.06 8.20 10.90
CA GLN A 177 -10.12 7.27 10.28
C GLN A 177 -9.99 5.99 11.11
N ASN A 178 -9.50 4.90 10.52
CA ASN A 178 -8.90 3.81 11.29
C ASN A 178 -7.45 4.18 11.69
N THR A 179 -6.75 3.37 12.50
CA THR A 179 -5.40 3.74 12.93
C THR A 179 -4.35 3.63 11.82
N ALA A 180 -4.63 2.87 10.75
CA ALA A 180 -3.90 2.92 9.48
C ALA A 180 -4.05 4.26 8.71
N GLY A 181 -4.92 5.16 9.16
CA GLY A 181 -5.12 6.51 8.61
C GLY A 181 -6.04 6.57 7.40
N ARG A 182 -6.86 5.54 7.17
CA ARG A 182 -7.87 5.51 6.11
C ARG A 182 -9.18 6.08 6.64
N LYS A 183 -9.86 6.89 5.85
CA LYS A 183 -11.18 7.41 6.20
C LYS A 183 -12.18 6.27 6.36
N ILE A 184 -12.96 6.30 7.44
CA ILE A 184 -14.03 5.34 7.72
C ILE A 184 -15.36 6.07 7.88
N THR A 185 -16.46 5.37 7.60
CA THR A 185 -17.83 5.83 7.84
C THR A 185 -18.65 4.81 8.63
N GLU A 186 -18.08 3.62 8.86
CA GLU A 186 -18.67 2.51 9.59
C GLU A 186 -17.59 1.86 10.46
N THR A 187 -17.96 1.32 11.63
CA THR A 187 -17.07 0.57 12.53
C THR A 187 -17.87 -0.40 13.41
N ASN A 188 -17.17 -1.22 14.19
CA ASN A 188 -17.75 -2.20 15.11
C ASN A 188 -17.25 -1.99 16.55
N VAL A 189 -17.94 -2.61 17.51
CA VAL A 189 -17.42 -2.76 18.88
C VAL A 189 -16.08 -3.50 18.85
N GLY A 190 -15.16 -3.06 19.70
CA GLY A 190 -13.82 -3.59 19.81
C GLY A 190 -12.83 -2.97 18.82
N LYS A 191 -13.27 -2.14 17.88
CA LYS A 191 -12.38 -1.47 16.91
C LYS A 191 -11.84 -0.15 17.45
N THR A 192 -10.59 0.14 17.13
CA THR A 192 -9.94 1.43 17.38
C THR A 192 -10.27 2.40 16.25
N VAL A 193 -10.73 3.60 16.60
CA VAL A 193 -11.02 4.67 15.64
C VAL A 193 -10.20 5.91 15.96
N ARG A 194 -9.97 6.72 14.92
CA ARG A 194 -9.15 7.93 14.96
C ARG A 194 -9.99 9.14 14.59
N MET A 195 -10.02 10.14 15.48
CA MET A 195 -10.40 11.50 15.10
C MET A 195 -9.19 12.18 14.45
N TYR A 196 -9.35 12.57 13.19
CA TYR A 196 -8.31 13.21 12.41
C TYR A 196 -8.69 14.67 12.11
N ALA A 197 -7.74 15.58 12.28
CA ALA A 197 -7.83 16.96 11.82
C ALA A 197 -6.59 17.33 10.98
N ALA A 198 -6.79 17.65 9.71
CA ALA A 198 -5.80 18.33 8.89
C ALA A 198 -5.86 19.83 9.20
N THR A 199 -4.71 20.47 9.35
CA THR A 199 -4.66 21.84 9.81
C THR A 199 -3.42 22.57 9.33
N THR A 200 -3.58 23.86 9.09
CA THR A 200 -2.46 24.79 8.87
C THR A 200 -1.85 25.29 10.18
N ALA A 201 -2.36 24.83 11.32
CA ALA A 201 -1.82 25.10 12.64
C ALA A 201 -0.34 24.66 12.75
N GLN A 202 0.43 25.36 13.57
CA GLN A 202 1.85 25.04 13.74
C GLN A 202 2.03 23.79 14.58
N ASP A 203 3.10 23.05 14.30
CA ASP A 203 3.50 21.90 15.11
C ASP A 203 3.64 22.30 16.59
N GLY A 204 3.02 21.51 17.46
CA GLY A 204 2.93 21.76 18.90
C GLY A 204 1.67 22.50 19.36
N GLU A 205 0.86 23.08 18.46
CA GLU A 205 -0.45 23.64 18.83
C GLU A 205 -1.43 22.54 19.25
N THR A 206 -2.36 22.86 20.15
CA THR A 206 -3.35 21.90 20.66
C THR A 206 -4.66 21.96 19.89
N ILE A 207 -5.14 20.82 19.43
CA ILE A 207 -6.50 20.63 18.90
C ILE A 207 -7.33 19.92 19.97
N GLU A 208 -8.49 20.48 20.28
CA GLU A 208 -9.53 19.83 21.09
C GLU A 208 -10.55 19.17 20.15
N PHE A 209 -11.02 17.98 20.54
CA PHE A 209 -12.09 17.25 19.90
C PHE A 209 -13.23 17.03 20.89
N TYR A 210 -14.44 17.31 20.43
CA TYR A 210 -15.68 17.09 21.15
C TYR A 210 -16.47 16.07 20.33
N ALA A 211 -16.93 14.97 20.92
CA ALA A 211 -17.62 13.91 20.17
C ALA A 211 -18.95 13.55 20.82
N TRP A 212 -19.92 13.26 19.96
CA TRP A 212 -21.31 13.03 20.32
C TRP A 212 -21.92 11.87 19.54
N ASP A 213 -22.95 11.28 20.12
CA ASP A 213 -23.93 10.45 19.40
C ASP A 213 -24.93 11.36 18.68
N ASP A 214 -25.51 10.86 17.58
CA ASP A 214 -26.54 11.53 16.80
C ASP A 214 -27.85 10.73 16.94
N ASP A 215 -28.72 11.14 17.85
CA ASP A 215 -29.90 10.36 18.27
C ASP A 215 -31.13 10.51 17.33
N ASP A 216 -31.00 11.15 16.16
CA ASP A 216 -32.18 11.67 15.46
C ASP A 216 -32.87 10.71 14.46
N GLU A 217 -34.06 10.24 14.84
CA GLU A 217 -34.97 9.32 14.12
C GLU A 217 -35.47 9.85 12.74
N ASN A 218 -35.05 11.03 12.27
CA ASN A 218 -35.64 11.74 11.12
C ASN A 218 -34.68 12.37 10.09
N GLY A 219 -33.36 12.22 10.22
CA GLY A 219 -32.40 12.65 9.19
C GLY A 219 -32.23 14.17 9.03
N GLU A 220 -32.43 14.94 10.10
CA GLU A 220 -32.01 16.34 10.22
C GLU A 220 -30.95 16.35 11.35
N PHE A 221 -29.78 16.97 11.15
CA PHE A 221 -28.70 16.98 12.17
C PHE A 221 -29.20 17.66 13.47
N ASP A 222 -29.37 16.92 14.57
CA ASP A 222 -29.56 17.51 15.90
C ASP A 222 -28.20 17.60 16.62
N PHE A 223 -27.90 18.77 17.18
CA PHE A 223 -26.61 19.04 17.78
C PHE A 223 -26.67 18.84 19.30
N GLY A 224 -26.31 17.63 19.76
CA GLY A 224 -25.63 17.43 21.05
C GLY A 224 -26.50 17.14 22.28
N ASP A 225 -27.22 16.03 22.27
CA ASP A 225 -27.81 15.43 23.47
C ASP A 225 -26.83 14.56 24.26
N GLU A 226 -26.01 13.74 23.60
CA GLU A 226 -25.13 12.78 24.28
C GLU A 226 -23.65 12.89 23.90
N ALA A 227 -22.80 13.27 24.87
CA ALA A 227 -21.36 13.36 24.65
C ALA A 227 -20.66 12.03 24.96
N LEU A 228 -19.83 11.55 24.03
CA LEU A 228 -19.01 10.34 24.20
C LEU A 228 -18.02 10.47 25.38
N PHE A 229 -17.54 11.68 25.64
CA PHE A 229 -16.55 11.97 26.68
C PHE A 229 -17.05 13.07 27.62
N ASP A 230 -16.77 12.92 28.92
CA ASP A 230 -17.14 13.90 29.96
C ASP A 230 -16.47 15.28 29.73
N ASN A 231 -15.33 15.31 29.04
CA ASN A 231 -14.57 16.51 28.66
C ASN A 231 -14.01 16.32 27.24
N PRO A 232 -13.75 17.40 26.49
CA PRO A 232 -13.07 17.29 25.19
C PRO A 232 -11.73 16.60 25.35
N VAL A 233 -11.43 15.70 24.40
CA VAL A 233 -10.12 15.08 24.27
C VAL A 233 -9.22 16.00 23.43
N SER A 234 -7.90 15.95 23.64
CA SER A 234 -7.00 16.89 22.95
C SER A 234 -5.68 16.24 22.55
N THR A 235 -5.10 16.70 21.45
CA THR A 235 -3.78 16.27 20.95
C THR A 235 -3.00 17.47 20.39
N THR A 236 -1.72 17.29 20.10
CA THR A 236 -0.88 18.33 19.49
C THR A 236 -0.67 18.12 18.00
N VAL A 237 -0.59 19.20 17.24
CA VAL A 237 -0.28 19.18 15.81
C VAL A 237 1.14 18.71 15.56
N SER A 238 1.33 17.84 14.58
CA SER A 238 2.64 17.38 14.10
C SER A 238 2.57 17.12 12.60
N GLY A 239 3.39 17.82 11.82
CA GLY A 239 3.38 17.73 10.36
C GLY A 239 2.08 18.22 9.73
N GLY A 240 1.40 19.21 10.32
CA GLY A 240 0.13 19.76 9.83
C GLY A 240 -1.09 18.88 10.07
N VAL A 241 -1.01 17.91 10.98
CA VAL A 241 -2.13 17.05 11.37
C VAL A 241 -2.21 16.87 12.87
N ALA A 242 -3.42 16.67 13.38
CA ALA A 242 -3.71 16.27 14.75
C ALA A 242 -4.55 14.98 14.72
N LYS A 243 -4.16 13.99 15.54
CA LYS A 243 -4.76 12.66 15.58
C LYS A 243 -5.04 12.24 17.02
N PHE A 244 -6.22 11.69 17.29
CA PHE A 244 -6.59 11.13 18.57
C PHE A 244 -7.29 9.79 18.37
N ASP A 245 -6.76 8.73 18.97
CA ASP A 245 -7.21 7.35 18.80
C ASP A 245 -7.90 6.85 20.07
N PHE A 246 -8.99 6.12 19.94
CA PHE A 246 -9.69 5.47 21.04
C PHE A 246 -10.50 4.26 20.57
N ASP A 247 -10.80 3.37 21.52
CA ASP A 247 -11.51 2.12 21.24
C ASP A 247 -13.02 2.31 21.36
N ILE A 248 -13.77 1.73 20.43
CA ILE A 248 -15.23 1.58 20.54
C ILE A 248 -15.52 0.45 21.52
N THR A 249 -15.62 0.78 22.81
CA THR A 249 -15.85 -0.21 23.87
C THR A 249 -17.34 -0.49 24.09
N GLN A 250 -17.67 -1.67 24.62
CA GLN A 250 -19.02 -1.97 25.07
C GLN A 250 -19.50 -0.99 26.16
N GLU A 251 -18.60 -0.47 27.00
CA GLU A 251 -18.95 0.55 28.00
C GLU A 251 -19.34 1.89 27.36
N LEU A 252 -18.66 2.28 26.26
CA LEU A 252 -19.03 3.47 25.49
C LEU A 252 -20.43 3.30 24.90
N ILE A 253 -20.71 2.12 24.32
CA ILE A 253 -22.02 1.79 23.75
C ILE A 253 -23.12 1.74 24.82
N ASP A 254 -22.87 1.04 25.92
CA ASP A 254 -23.82 0.95 27.03
C ASP A 254 -24.12 2.31 27.65
N ARG A 255 -23.16 3.26 27.63
CA ARG A 255 -23.38 4.63 28.10
C ARG A 255 -24.35 5.41 27.21
N GLN A 256 -24.36 5.17 25.90
CA GLN A 256 -25.23 5.87 24.96
C GLN A 256 -26.56 5.15 24.75
N GLY A 257 -26.58 3.81 24.76
CA GLY A 257 -27.81 3.01 24.63
C GLY A 257 -28.74 2.97 25.86
N LEU A 258 -28.50 3.78 26.91
CA LEU A 258 -29.27 3.74 28.17
C LEU A 258 -30.35 4.83 28.29
N ASP A 259 -30.34 5.88 27.45
CA ASP A 259 -31.21 7.03 27.64
C ASP A 259 -32.52 6.99 26.82
N ASP A 260 -32.67 6.07 25.85
CA ASP A 260 -33.96 5.85 25.18
C ASP A 260 -34.46 4.40 25.23
N TYR A 261 -35.74 4.24 25.58
CA TYR A 261 -36.45 2.96 25.70
C TYR A 261 -36.68 2.28 24.33
N PHE A 262 -36.20 2.90 23.24
CA PHE A 262 -36.42 2.50 21.84
C PHE A 262 -35.16 2.50 20.95
N LEU A 263 -34.01 3.04 21.38
CA LEU A 263 -32.74 3.00 20.64
C LEU A 263 -31.90 1.80 21.12
N ASP A 264 -32.27 0.61 20.66
CA ASP A 264 -31.43 -0.58 20.75
C ASP A 264 -30.49 -0.61 19.53
N CYS A 265 -29.45 -1.44 19.55
CA CYS A 265 -28.47 -1.67 18.47
C CYS A 265 -29.05 -2.06 17.09
N ASN A 266 -30.38 -2.00 16.94
CA ASN A 266 -31.14 -2.21 15.72
C ASN A 266 -31.40 -0.92 14.92
N ASN A 267 -31.23 0.27 15.50
CA ASN A 267 -31.47 1.56 14.83
C ASN A 267 -30.20 2.29 14.36
N GLY A 268 -28.99 1.78 14.69
CA GLY A 268 -27.70 2.36 14.30
C GLY A 268 -27.22 3.42 15.29
N LEU A 269 -26.04 3.23 15.89
CA LEU A 269 -25.35 4.27 16.67
C LEU A 269 -24.52 5.11 15.71
N GLU A 270 -24.56 6.44 15.80
CA GLU A 270 -24.03 7.31 14.74
C GLU A 270 -23.22 8.45 15.34
N PHE A 271 -21.89 8.29 15.38
CA PHE A 271 -21.02 9.25 16.04
C PHE A 271 -20.54 10.37 15.11
N TYR A 272 -20.44 11.58 15.64
CA TYR A 272 -19.71 12.68 15.01
C TYR A 272 -18.84 13.43 16.02
N PHE A 273 -17.89 14.20 15.52
CA PHE A 273 -17.07 15.06 16.36
C PHE A 273 -16.86 16.44 15.75
N GLU A 274 -16.59 17.42 16.61
CA GLU A 274 -16.14 18.76 16.25
C GLU A 274 -14.71 18.94 16.72
N ALA A 275 -13.85 19.46 15.84
CA ALA A 275 -12.49 19.86 16.20
C ALA A 275 -12.34 21.38 16.24
N ASN A 276 -11.55 21.88 17.18
CA ASN A 276 -11.14 23.28 17.27
C ASN A 276 -9.70 23.41 17.74
N ILE A 277 -9.03 24.45 17.26
CA ILE A 277 -7.74 24.84 17.83
C ILE A 277 -8.00 25.48 19.20
N LEU A 278 -7.22 25.09 20.20
CA LEU A 278 -7.36 25.58 21.57
C LEU A 278 -7.27 27.12 21.59
N GLY A 279 -8.33 27.78 22.09
CA GLY A 279 -8.45 29.25 22.10
C GLY A 279 -9.13 29.86 20.87
N SER A 280 -9.42 29.06 19.83
CA SER A 280 -10.28 29.46 18.70
C SER A 280 -11.77 29.35 19.06
N GLN A 281 -12.60 30.11 18.34
CA GLN A 281 -14.07 29.96 18.36
C GLN A 281 -14.60 29.20 17.13
N GLU A 282 -13.74 28.90 16.15
CA GLU A 282 -14.11 28.14 14.97
C GLU A 282 -14.02 26.64 15.25
N LYS A 283 -15.10 25.94 14.91
CA LYS A 283 -15.22 24.49 15.00
C LYS A 283 -15.56 23.92 13.63
N ILE A 284 -15.03 22.74 13.33
CA ILE A 284 -15.39 21.99 12.13
C ILE A 284 -15.89 20.61 12.55
N SER A 285 -17.06 20.24 12.05
CA SER A 285 -17.71 18.95 12.33
C SER A 285 -17.29 17.88 11.31
N SER A 286 -17.14 16.65 11.78
CA SER A 286 -16.93 15.47 10.95
C SER A 286 -18.22 15.03 10.24
N GLY A 287 -18.08 14.06 9.34
CA GLY A 287 -19.23 13.24 8.95
C GLY A 287 -19.61 12.25 10.08
N LEU A 288 -20.72 11.53 9.85
CA LEU A 288 -21.19 10.47 10.74
C LEU A 288 -20.31 9.22 10.62
N LEU A 289 -20.16 8.50 11.73
CA LEU A 289 -19.57 7.18 11.85
C LEU A 289 -20.64 6.24 12.40
N SER A 290 -21.16 5.36 11.54
CA SER A 290 -22.10 4.33 11.96
C SER A 290 -21.36 3.24 12.76
N VAL A 291 -21.90 2.83 13.90
CA VAL A 291 -21.30 1.83 14.78
C VAL A 291 -22.21 0.62 14.89
N ASP A 292 -21.72 -0.52 14.44
CA ASP A 292 -22.35 -1.82 14.66
C ASP A 292 -21.97 -2.37 16.04
N CYS A 293 -22.99 -2.68 16.84
CA CYS A 293 -22.83 -3.23 18.19
C CYS A 293 -22.35 -4.68 18.25
N ASN A 294 -22.19 -5.36 17.12
CA ASN A 294 -21.52 -6.65 17.09
C ASN A 294 -20.00 -6.45 17.16
N GLU A 295 -19.30 -7.31 17.90
CA GLU A 295 -17.84 -7.37 17.84
C GLU A 295 -17.39 -7.59 16.39
N GLY A 296 -16.51 -6.71 15.92
CA GLY A 296 -15.90 -6.85 14.60
C GLY A 296 -15.04 -8.12 14.57
N GLN A 297 -14.81 -8.67 13.38
CA GLN A 297 -13.81 -9.73 13.24
C GLN A 297 -12.43 -9.19 13.64
N ASN A 298 -11.66 -9.97 14.41
CA ASN A 298 -10.30 -9.60 14.73
C ASN A 298 -9.43 -9.61 13.47
N GLU A 299 -8.61 -8.58 13.31
CA GLU A 299 -7.66 -8.34 12.24
C GLU A 299 -6.24 -8.49 12.79
N PRO A 300 -5.25 -8.88 11.97
CA PRO A 300 -3.87 -8.90 12.42
C PRO A 300 -3.39 -7.50 12.82
N PRO A 301 -2.49 -7.38 13.80
CA PRO A 301 -1.86 -6.11 14.14
C PRO A 301 -1.05 -5.56 12.96
N HIS A 302 -0.64 -4.30 12.99
CA HIS A 302 0.27 -3.69 12.02
C HIS A 302 1.64 -3.41 12.66
N SER A 303 2.69 -4.04 12.13
CA SER A 303 4.06 -3.86 12.60
C SER A 303 4.74 -2.63 11.98
N ASN A 304 5.46 -1.83 12.77
CA ASN A 304 6.24 -0.69 12.22
C ASN A 304 7.48 -0.37 13.05
N ILE A 305 8.67 -0.66 12.53
CA ILE A 305 9.96 -0.38 13.18
C ILE A 305 10.33 1.10 13.00
N THR A 306 10.56 1.80 14.11
CA THR A 306 10.97 3.21 14.10
C THR A 306 12.46 3.38 14.40
N SER A 307 13.05 2.47 15.18
CA SER A 307 14.48 2.43 15.45
C SER A 307 14.97 0.98 15.49
N PRO A 308 16.14 0.68 14.89
CA PRO A 308 17.01 1.60 14.16
C PRO A 308 16.43 2.05 12.81
N GLU A 309 16.85 3.21 12.31
CA GLU A 309 16.37 3.74 11.03
C GLU A 309 16.82 2.88 9.85
N HIS A 310 15.88 2.52 8.98
CA HIS A 310 16.12 1.80 7.73
C HIS A 310 17.24 2.46 6.90
N ARG A 311 18.15 1.66 6.36
CA ARG A 311 19.37 2.07 5.62
C ARG A 311 20.36 2.92 6.41
N GLY A 312 20.17 3.05 7.72
CA GLY A 312 21.10 3.78 8.56
C GLY A 312 22.49 3.16 8.58
N ILE A 313 23.51 4.02 8.59
CA ILE A 313 24.91 3.64 8.80
C ILE A 313 25.24 3.84 10.28
N TYR A 314 25.68 2.78 10.95
CA TYR A 314 25.99 2.76 12.37
C TYR A 314 27.44 2.30 12.61
N PHE A 315 28.11 2.89 13.58
CA PHE A 315 29.36 2.39 14.15
C PHE A 315 29.10 1.14 14.99
N ASN A 316 30.11 0.27 15.08
CA ASN A 316 30.08 -0.84 16.02
C ASN A 316 30.46 -0.38 17.44
N ASN A 317 30.20 -1.22 18.44
CA ASN A 317 30.48 -0.96 19.85
C ASN A 317 29.79 0.29 20.43
N THR A 318 28.74 0.74 19.78
CA THR A 318 27.87 1.84 20.21
C THR A 318 26.48 1.28 20.47
N ASN A 319 25.77 1.94 21.37
CA ASN A 319 24.41 1.58 21.69
C ASN A 319 23.46 1.96 20.54
N ILE A 320 22.59 1.03 20.14
CA ILE A 320 21.52 1.24 19.17
C ILE A 320 20.20 0.89 19.83
N GLU A 321 19.25 1.81 19.76
CA GLU A 321 17.90 1.62 20.27
C GLU A 321 17.06 0.82 19.27
N PHE A 322 16.28 -0.12 19.79
CA PHE A 322 15.26 -0.89 19.09
C PHE A 322 13.91 -0.42 19.60
N ASN A 323 13.09 0.13 18.71
CA ASN A 323 11.82 0.76 19.02
C ASN A 323 10.84 0.65 17.83
N HIS A 324 9.55 0.76 18.10
CA HIS A 324 8.49 0.61 17.10
C HIS A 324 7.34 1.59 17.34
N SER A 325 6.43 1.67 16.37
CA SER A 325 5.13 2.32 16.52
C SER A 325 4.00 1.43 15.99
N SER A 326 4.19 0.11 16.10
CA SER A 326 3.18 -0.91 15.79
C SER A 326 1.88 -0.68 16.56
N PHE A 327 0.76 -1.04 15.96
CA PHE A 327 -0.58 -0.85 16.51
C PHE A 327 -1.50 -2.00 16.10
N ASP A 328 -2.68 -2.09 16.70
CA ASP A 328 -3.71 -3.07 16.36
C ASP A 328 -5.07 -2.35 16.39
N ASP A 329 -5.85 -2.51 15.32
CA ASP A 329 -7.14 -1.85 15.13
C ASP A 329 -8.30 -2.62 15.79
N SER A 330 -8.13 -3.88 16.18
CA SER A 330 -9.21 -4.73 16.73
C SER A 330 -8.88 -5.44 18.02
N GLY A 331 -7.63 -5.39 18.45
CA GLY A 331 -7.14 -6.08 19.63
C GLY A 331 -6.00 -5.34 20.30
N ALA A 332 -5.34 -6.04 21.23
CA ALA A 332 -4.17 -5.54 21.92
C ALA A 332 -2.93 -6.33 21.53
N ILE A 333 -1.84 -5.65 21.18
CA ILE A 333 -0.54 -6.30 20.99
C ILE A 333 -0.03 -6.85 22.33
N VAL A 334 0.08 -8.18 22.44
CA VAL A 334 0.58 -8.88 23.64
C VAL A 334 1.94 -9.54 23.43
N GLY A 335 2.42 -9.61 22.19
CA GLY A 335 3.65 -10.29 21.83
C GLY A 335 4.57 -9.46 20.93
N PHE A 336 5.87 -9.49 21.24
CA PHE A 336 6.93 -8.90 20.44
C PHE A 336 8.00 -9.95 20.20
N LEU A 337 8.49 -10.07 18.97
CA LEU A 337 9.64 -10.89 18.62
C LEU A 337 10.51 -10.14 17.61
N TRP A 338 11.62 -9.61 18.11
CA TRP A 338 12.69 -9.05 17.29
C TRP A 338 13.64 -10.16 16.86
N THR A 339 13.87 -10.31 15.56
CA THR A 339 14.86 -11.25 15.01
C THR A 339 15.88 -10.50 14.19
N VAL A 340 17.17 -10.73 14.47
CA VAL A 340 18.27 -10.06 13.78
C VAL A 340 19.16 -11.07 13.06
N TYR A 341 19.34 -10.87 11.77
CA TYR A 341 20.25 -11.63 10.92
C TYR A 341 21.43 -10.77 10.50
N LYS A 342 22.64 -11.27 10.71
CA LYS A 342 23.87 -10.69 10.19
C LYS A 342 24.26 -11.38 8.89
N ASP A 343 24.29 -10.62 7.80
CA ASP A 343 24.66 -11.13 6.47
C ASP A 343 23.92 -12.45 6.15
N GLY A 344 22.61 -12.51 6.41
CA GLY A 344 21.74 -13.68 6.22
C GLY A 344 21.90 -14.82 7.23
N VAL A 345 22.73 -14.67 8.28
CA VAL A 345 22.89 -15.65 9.36
C VAL A 345 22.26 -15.11 10.64
N PHE A 346 21.46 -15.92 11.33
CA PHE A 346 20.87 -15.54 12.61
C PHE A 346 21.94 -15.05 13.60
N GLU A 347 21.76 -13.84 14.13
CA GLU A 347 22.66 -13.22 15.12
C GLU A 347 22.04 -13.34 16.52
N PHE A 348 20.80 -12.87 16.72
CA PHE A 348 20.04 -13.02 17.98
C PHE A 348 18.53 -12.75 17.79
N GLU A 349 17.75 -13.04 18.84
CA GLU A 349 16.35 -12.66 18.99
C GLU A 349 16.08 -12.02 20.36
N SER A 350 15.00 -11.24 20.48
CA SER A 350 14.52 -10.64 21.73
C SER A 350 12.99 -10.58 21.75
N ASN A 351 12.38 -10.80 22.92
CA ASN A 351 10.94 -10.65 23.14
C ASN A 351 10.58 -9.36 23.91
N GLU A 352 11.56 -8.46 24.10
CA GLU A 352 11.32 -7.16 24.73
C GLU A 352 10.63 -6.21 23.72
N GLU A 353 9.67 -5.42 24.19
CA GLU A 353 8.96 -4.40 23.37
C GLU A 353 9.94 -3.40 22.76
N SER A 354 10.80 -2.80 23.61
CA SER A 354 11.91 -1.94 23.20
C SER A 354 13.15 -2.25 24.03
N PHE A 355 14.33 -2.12 23.42
CA PHE A 355 15.59 -2.40 24.10
C PHE A 355 16.78 -1.72 23.42
N ASN A 356 17.94 -1.89 24.01
CA ASN A 356 19.19 -1.32 23.54
C ASN A 356 20.18 -2.45 23.24
N HIS A 357 20.82 -2.41 22.07
CA HIS A 357 21.76 -3.45 21.63
C HIS A 357 23.09 -2.86 21.14
N ILE A 358 24.18 -3.59 21.38
CA ILE A 358 25.53 -3.22 20.95
C ILE A 358 26.05 -4.28 19.99
N PHE A 359 26.14 -3.93 18.70
CA PHE A 359 26.79 -4.77 17.71
C PHE A 359 28.31 -4.62 17.78
N THR A 360 29.03 -5.72 18.00
CA THR A 360 30.50 -5.72 18.07
C THR A 360 31.17 -5.93 16.71
N ASN A 361 30.54 -6.73 15.86
CA ASN A 361 31.03 -7.04 14.53
C ASN A 361 30.45 -6.07 13.48
N ALA A 362 31.20 -5.81 12.42
CA ALA A 362 30.68 -5.12 11.25
C ALA A 362 29.88 -6.08 10.34
N GLY A 363 29.04 -5.53 9.46
CA GLY A 363 28.20 -6.27 8.51
C GLY A 363 26.80 -5.69 8.37
N GLN A 364 26.06 -6.16 7.37
CA GLN A 364 24.65 -5.81 7.20
C GLN A 364 23.81 -6.56 8.23
N ARG A 365 22.85 -5.86 8.83
CA ARG A 365 21.82 -6.45 9.70
C ARG A 365 20.48 -6.34 9.01
N THR A 366 19.80 -7.46 8.90
CA THR A 366 18.37 -7.50 8.58
C THR A 366 17.63 -7.72 9.89
N ILE A 367 16.75 -6.78 10.23
CA ILE A 367 16.02 -6.75 11.50
C ILE A 367 14.55 -6.90 11.15
N THR A 368 13.91 -7.93 11.72
CA THR A 368 12.47 -8.16 11.61
C THR A 368 11.84 -7.99 13.00
N LEU A 369 10.71 -7.29 13.07
CA LEU A 369 9.83 -7.24 14.23
C LEU A 369 8.52 -7.93 13.89
N LYS A 370 8.24 -9.03 14.59
CA LYS A 370 6.92 -9.64 14.63
C LYS A 370 6.15 -9.12 15.84
N VAL A 371 4.95 -8.59 15.61
CA VAL A 371 3.99 -8.27 16.68
C VAL A 371 2.84 -9.27 16.65
N THR A 372 2.30 -9.64 17.80
CA THR A 372 1.21 -10.61 17.93
C THR A 372 0.15 -10.07 18.87
N ASP A 373 -1.10 -10.16 18.45
CA ASP A 373 -2.27 -9.70 19.22
C ASP A 373 -2.72 -10.74 20.26
N ASP A 374 -3.75 -10.40 21.02
CA ASP A 374 -4.31 -11.23 22.09
C ASP A 374 -5.12 -12.44 21.61
N GLU A 375 -5.45 -12.52 20.31
CA GLU A 375 -6.07 -13.69 19.68
C GLU A 375 -5.06 -14.59 18.95
N GLY A 376 -3.81 -14.16 18.84
CA GLY A 376 -2.71 -14.87 18.20
C GLY A 376 -2.52 -14.59 16.71
N LEU A 377 -3.20 -13.60 16.12
CA LEU A 377 -2.84 -13.06 14.80
C LEU A 377 -1.59 -12.17 14.95
N TRP A 378 -0.90 -11.95 13.83
CA TRP A 378 0.40 -11.31 13.86
C TRP A 378 0.75 -10.66 12.53
N ASP A 379 1.69 -9.72 12.59
CA ASP A 379 2.30 -9.06 11.44
C ASP A 379 3.79 -8.81 11.66
N GLU A 380 4.53 -8.62 10.56
CA GLU A 380 5.99 -8.47 10.53
C GLU A 380 6.44 -7.25 9.71
N ASP A 381 7.29 -6.43 10.31
CA ASP A 381 8.03 -5.38 9.59
C ASP A 381 9.52 -5.74 9.53
N GLN A 382 10.18 -5.41 8.41
CA GLN A 382 11.58 -5.76 8.18
C GLN A 382 12.38 -4.63 7.53
N ILE A 383 13.43 -4.21 8.23
CA ILE A 383 14.38 -3.19 7.80
C ILE A 383 15.79 -3.78 7.61
N SER A 384 16.71 -2.97 7.11
CA SER A 384 18.14 -3.32 7.12
C SER A 384 19.00 -2.12 7.45
N ILE A 385 20.08 -2.35 8.20
CA ILE A 385 21.06 -1.34 8.59
C ILE A 385 22.48 -1.84 8.29
N LEU A 386 23.41 -0.91 8.13
CA LEU A 386 24.82 -1.24 7.98
C LEU A 386 25.58 -0.86 9.26
N VAL A 387 26.13 -1.85 9.96
CA VAL A 387 27.14 -1.56 10.99
C VAL A 387 28.51 -1.62 10.32
N ILE A 388 29.21 -0.49 10.30
CA ILE A 388 30.31 -0.28 9.36
C ILE A 388 31.52 -1.19 9.59
N ALA A 389 32.04 -1.69 8.48
CA ALA A 389 33.41 -2.13 8.24
C ALA A 389 33.98 -1.27 7.10
N SER A 390 35.32 -1.23 7.01
CA SER A 390 36.01 -0.70 5.83
C SER A 390 36.44 -1.86 4.92
N PRO A 391 35.95 -1.94 3.67
CA PRO A 391 34.75 -1.28 3.11
C PRO A 391 33.44 -2.01 3.54
N GLY A 392 32.27 -1.41 3.27
CA GLY A 392 30.96 -1.90 3.74
C GLY A 392 29.87 -1.88 2.66
N MET A 393 28.91 -2.79 2.74
CA MET A 393 27.85 -2.98 1.75
C MET A 393 26.52 -3.33 2.42
N LEU A 394 25.43 -2.76 1.92
CA LEU A 394 24.06 -3.10 2.26
C LEU A 394 23.30 -3.44 0.98
N ALA A 395 22.74 -4.65 0.93
CA ALA A 395 21.75 -5.05 -0.06
C ALA A 395 20.37 -5.14 0.59
N TYR A 396 19.38 -4.55 -0.07
CA TYR A 396 18.01 -4.59 0.40
C TYR A 396 17.06 -4.74 -0.78
N ILE A 397 15.97 -5.48 -0.57
CA ILE A 397 14.91 -5.70 -1.55
C ILE A 397 13.72 -4.86 -1.11
N ASN A 398 13.49 -3.76 -1.82
CA ASN A 398 12.37 -2.84 -1.64
C ASN A 398 11.04 -3.43 -2.08
N ASP A 399 11.09 -4.28 -3.10
CA ASP A 399 9.90 -4.79 -3.78
C ASP A 399 10.19 -6.22 -4.26
N PRO A 400 9.29 -7.17 -3.97
CA PRO A 400 8.19 -7.07 -3.00
C PRO A 400 8.63 -6.85 -1.56
N LEU A 401 7.71 -6.30 -0.75
CA LEU A 401 7.86 -6.26 0.70
C LEU A 401 7.84 -7.69 1.27
N HIS A 402 8.40 -7.87 2.47
CA HIS A 402 8.33 -9.18 3.11
C HIS A 402 6.88 -9.50 3.46
N HIS A 403 6.48 -10.74 3.15
CA HIS A 403 5.13 -11.28 3.32
C HIS A 403 4.01 -10.50 2.61
N GLN A 404 4.38 -9.64 1.65
CA GLN A 404 3.41 -8.96 0.81
C GLN A 404 2.55 -9.96 0.05
N VAL A 405 1.26 -9.67 -0.06
CA VAL A 405 0.36 -10.37 -0.99
C VAL A 405 0.16 -9.50 -2.22
N ILE A 406 0.37 -10.09 -3.39
CA ILE A 406 0.26 -9.39 -4.68
C ILE A 406 -0.77 -10.14 -5.50
N VAL A 407 -1.85 -9.48 -5.89
CA VAL A 407 -2.76 -9.99 -6.91
C VAL A 407 -2.35 -9.44 -8.26
N ASN A 408 -2.07 -10.33 -9.21
CA ASN A 408 -1.77 -9.93 -10.57
C ASN A 408 -2.28 -10.97 -11.56
N GLU A 409 -3.10 -10.52 -12.51
CA GLU A 409 -3.62 -11.35 -13.61
C GLU A 409 -2.52 -12.19 -14.27
N GLY A 410 -1.42 -11.55 -14.68
CA GLY A 410 -0.32 -12.22 -15.38
C GLY A 410 0.79 -12.76 -14.49
N LEU A 411 0.54 -12.93 -13.18
CA LEU A 411 1.53 -13.36 -12.18
C LEU A 411 2.88 -12.64 -12.31
N ASN A 412 2.85 -11.37 -12.72
CA ASN A 412 4.03 -10.55 -12.84
C ASN A 412 4.19 -9.69 -11.59
N PHE A 413 5.43 -9.51 -11.19
CA PHE A 413 5.78 -8.68 -10.06
C PHE A 413 7.05 -7.90 -10.37
N ARG A 414 7.22 -6.78 -9.68
CA ARG A 414 8.42 -5.96 -9.75
C ARG A 414 9.42 -6.47 -8.73
N TYR A 415 10.69 -6.46 -9.11
CA TYR A 415 11.78 -6.58 -8.15
C TYR A 415 12.55 -5.27 -8.11
N ASN A 416 12.94 -4.83 -6.91
CA ASN A 416 13.65 -3.57 -6.72
C ASN A 416 14.63 -3.66 -5.55
N ALA A 417 15.88 -3.31 -5.80
CA ALA A 417 16.95 -3.24 -4.80
C ALA A 417 17.66 -1.88 -4.79
N SER A 418 16.97 -0.81 -5.20
CA SER A 418 17.54 0.54 -5.34
C SER A 418 18.03 1.13 -4.02
N ASP A 419 17.57 0.61 -2.89
CA ASP A 419 17.95 1.08 -1.56
C ASP A 419 19.26 0.47 -1.08
N SER A 420 19.83 -0.45 -1.86
CA SER A 420 21.17 -0.98 -1.67
C SER A 420 22.21 0.12 -1.83
N TYR A 421 23.33 0.01 -1.12
CA TYR A 421 24.45 0.92 -1.28
C TYR A 421 25.78 0.29 -0.84
N VAL A 422 26.87 0.85 -1.33
CA VAL A 422 28.24 0.47 -0.98
C VAL A 422 28.97 1.70 -0.49
N ILE A 423 29.70 1.56 0.61
CA ILE A 423 30.56 2.61 1.16
C ILE A 423 31.99 2.11 1.30
N ASP A 424 32.92 3.05 1.22
CA ASP A 424 34.25 2.88 1.79
C ASP A 424 34.42 3.84 2.96
N SER A 425 35.06 3.37 4.03
CA SER A 425 35.30 4.16 5.25
C SER A 425 36.78 4.10 5.60
N ILE A 426 37.48 5.22 5.61
CA ILE A 426 38.91 5.27 5.92
C ILE A 426 39.12 6.06 7.21
N TYR A 427 39.82 5.46 8.18
CA TYR A 427 40.27 6.19 9.36
C TYR A 427 41.54 6.99 9.02
N ARG A 428 41.45 8.33 9.10
CA ARG A 428 42.48 9.26 8.58
C ARG A 428 43.40 9.86 9.66
N GLY A 429 43.06 9.74 10.94
CA GLY A 429 43.69 10.54 11.98
C GLY A 429 44.29 9.81 13.17
N PRO A 430 44.92 10.55 14.10
CA PRO A 430 45.30 10.05 15.41
C PRO A 430 44.14 10.05 16.42
N GLY A 431 42.97 10.62 16.08
CA GLY A 431 41.82 10.79 16.98
C GLY A 431 40.59 9.97 16.58
N GLN A 432 39.84 9.50 17.58
CA GLN A 432 38.72 8.55 17.44
C GLN A 432 37.54 8.98 16.56
N CYS A 433 37.49 10.23 16.08
CA CYS A 433 36.41 10.78 15.25
C CYS A 433 36.82 11.02 13.78
N ASP A 434 38.06 10.73 13.40
CA ASP A 434 38.59 11.09 12.07
C ASP A 434 38.35 9.97 11.04
N TYR A 435 37.10 9.85 10.60
CA TYR A 435 36.70 8.95 9.52
C TYR A 435 36.30 9.73 8.28
N GLU A 436 36.79 9.28 7.12
CA GLU A 436 36.29 9.69 5.81
C GLU A 436 35.42 8.57 5.27
N ILE A 437 34.12 8.81 5.13
CA ILE A 437 33.18 7.83 4.56
C ILE A 437 32.75 8.32 3.19
N THR A 438 32.96 7.48 2.17
CA THR A 438 32.65 7.80 0.77
C THR A 438 31.60 6.82 0.25
N CYS A 439 30.64 7.35 -0.49
CA CYS A 439 29.72 6.51 -1.24
C CYS A 439 30.49 5.91 -2.44
N LYS A 440 30.30 4.61 -2.68
CA LYS A 440 30.94 3.87 -3.78
C LYS A 440 29.93 3.41 -4.82
N ALA A 441 28.73 3.04 -4.38
CA ALA A 441 27.62 2.70 -5.25
C ALA A 441 26.27 2.92 -4.57
N GLY A 442 25.23 3.12 -5.37
CA GLY A 442 23.86 3.33 -4.94
C GLY A 442 23.57 4.75 -4.46
N PHE A 443 22.57 4.86 -3.61
CA PHE A 443 22.20 6.09 -2.92
C PHE A 443 22.51 5.97 -1.43
N CYS A 444 23.64 6.53 -1.01
CA CYS A 444 24.11 6.44 0.37
C CYS A 444 23.44 7.50 1.26
N PRO A 445 23.21 7.21 2.56
CA PRO A 445 22.83 8.22 3.54
C PRO A 445 23.80 9.39 3.59
N ASP A 446 23.32 10.58 3.94
CA ASP A 446 24.14 11.80 4.04
C ASP A 446 25.06 11.83 5.27
N LYS A 447 24.67 11.12 6.33
CA LYS A 447 25.43 10.97 7.57
C LYS A 447 25.17 9.62 8.26
N THR A 448 26.07 9.25 9.17
CA THR A 448 25.83 8.13 10.09
C THR A 448 24.71 8.46 11.08
N LYS A 449 24.07 7.43 11.64
CA LYS A 449 22.99 7.59 12.64
C LYS A 449 23.51 7.61 14.07
N ASN A 450 24.73 7.13 14.29
CA ASN A 450 25.47 7.27 15.52
C ASN A 450 26.94 7.60 15.23
N ALA A 451 27.76 7.69 16.27
CA ALA A 451 29.18 7.98 16.16
C ALA A 451 29.98 7.25 17.26
N PRO A 452 31.31 7.09 17.10
CA PRO A 452 32.17 6.63 18.18
C PRO A 452 32.00 7.52 19.42
N ASN A 453 32.26 6.95 20.60
CA ASN A 453 32.00 7.63 21.87
C ASN A 453 32.74 8.98 21.96
N GLY A 454 31.99 10.08 22.19
CA GLY A 454 32.53 11.44 22.23
C GLY A 454 32.73 12.09 20.86
N CYS A 455 32.11 11.56 19.80
CA CYS A 455 32.07 12.13 18.46
C CYS A 455 30.62 12.50 18.07
N GLU A 456 30.48 13.39 17.10
CA GLU A 456 29.22 13.65 16.41
C GLU A 456 29.05 12.71 15.21
N PRO A 457 27.81 12.46 14.75
CA PRO A 457 27.56 11.70 13.52
C PRO A 457 28.36 12.22 12.33
N ILE A 458 28.93 11.30 11.56
CA ILE A 458 29.91 11.61 10.52
C ILE A 458 29.20 11.73 9.17
N ALA A 459 29.36 12.88 8.52
CA ALA A 459 28.84 13.11 7.18
C ALA A 459 29.63 12.33 6.12
N LEU A 460 28.92 11.82 5.12
CA LEU A 460 29.53 11.18 3.96
C LEU A 460 30.01 12.23 2.95
N THR A 461 31.15 11.96 2.30
CA THR A 461 31.68 12.82 1.24
C THR A 461 30.81 12.72 -0.01
N LEU A 462 30.44 13.87 -0.58
CA LEU A 462 29.68 13.95 -1.84
C LEU A 462 30.51 13.41 -3.03
N PRO A 463 29.86 12.82 -4.06
CA PRO A 463 28.42 12.66 -4.24
C PRO A 463 27.82 11.47 -3.45
N LEU A 464 26.57 11.61 -2.98
CA LEU A 464 25.84 10.55 -2.26
C LEU A 464 25.05 9.62 -3.19
N ASN A 465 24.80 10.05 -4.43
CA ASN A 465 24.15 9.25 -5.45
C ASN A 465 25.13 9.04 -6.61
N ILE A 466 25.66 7.83 -6.71
CA ILE A 466 26.65 7.46 -7.74
C ILE A 466 26.08 6.41 -8.70
N GLY A 467 24.89 5.88 -8.40
CA GLY A 467 24.31 4.74 -9.13
C GLY A 467 25.11 3.46 -8.91
N PHE A 468 24.82 2.43 -9.70
CA PHE A 468 25.36 1.08 -9.52
C PHE A 468 26.28 0.63 -10.66
N SER A 469 26.96 1.55 -11.35
CA SER A 469 27.70 1.23 -12.57
C SER A 469 28.80 0.17 -12.41
N ASP A 470 29.36 0.04 -11.21
CA ASP A 470 30.43 -0.92 -10.89
C ASP A 470 29.95 -2.10 -10.02
N SER A 471 28.66 -2.14 -9.66
CA SER A 471 28.08 -3.18 -8.82
C SER A 471 27.30 -4.19 -9.66
N ASN A 472 27.41 -5.47 -9.30
CA ASN A 472 26.70 -6.55 -9.96
C ASN A 472 25.55 -7.09 -9.11
N PHE A 473 24.35 -7.11 -9.69
CA PHE A 473 23.16 -7.68 -9.07
C PHE A 473 22.93 -9.09 -9.62
N THR A 474 22.83 -10.08 -8.75
CA THR A 474 22.44 -11.44 -9.12
C THR A 474 21.15 -11.81 -8.41
N TRP A 475 20.12 -12.14 -9.19
CA TRP A 475 18.80 -12.47 -8.68
C TRP A 475 18.48 -13.96 -8.85
N ARG A 476 17.74 -14.53 -7.90
CA ARG A 476 17.12 -15.85 -8.04
C ARG A 476 15.67 -15.76 -7.63
N PHE A 477 14.80 -16.31 -8.47
CA PHE A 477 13.35 -16.34 -8.26
C PHE A 477 12.92 -17.79 -8.04
N ARG A 478 12.20 -18.06 -6.96
CA ARG A 478 11.76 -19.39 -6.56
C ARG A 478 10.25 -19.38 -6.39
N ASP A 479 9.56 -20.24 -7.14
CA ASP A 479 8.09 -20.29 -7.21
C ASP A 479 7.45 -21.43 -6.39
N GLY A 480 8.27 -22.20 -5.67
CA GLY A 480 7.84 -23.36 -4.87
C GLY A 480 7.85 -24.70 -5.62
N ARG A 481 7.93 -24.71 -6.97
CA ARG A 481 7.89 -25.94 -7.80
C ARG A 481 9.07 -26.07 -8.75
N LEU A 482 9.61 -24.95 -9.23
CA LEU A 482 10.76 -24.79 -10.11
C LEU A 482 11.74 -23.83 -9.46
N ASP A 483 12.81 -24.39 -8.93
CA ASP A 483 13.89 -23.65 -8.28
C ASP A 483 14.87 -23.19 -9.37
N ASN A 484 14.54 -22.10 -10.08
CA ASN A 484 15.39 -21.58 -11.15
C ASN A 484 16.82 -21.33 -10.64
N SER A 485 17.82 -21.60 -11.49
CA SER A 485 19.20 -21.19 -11.22
C SER A 485 19.28 -19.66 -11.14
N PHE A 486 20.24 -19.12 -10.38
CA PHE A 486 20.52 -17.68 -10.38
C PHE A 486 20.58 -17.15 -11.82
N SER A 487 19.73 -16.18 -12.13
CA SER A 487 19.80 -15.40 -13.35
C SER A 487 20.68 -14.19 -13.07
N GLU A 488 21.77 -14.04 -13.81
CA GLU A 488 22.58 -12.81 -13.83
C GLU A 488 21.77 -11.69 -14.52
N LEU A 489 20.73 -11.21 -13.85
CA LEU A 489 20.03 -9.99 -14.20
C LEU A 489 20.80 -8.87 -13.54
N ASP A 490 21.83 -8.37 -14.25
CA ASP A 490 22.73 -7.31 -13.78
C ASP A 490 22.02 -5.95 -13.72
N ALA A 491 20.96 -5.88 -12.91
CA ALA A 491 20.04 -4.77 -12.78
C ALA A 491 19.48 -4.72 -11.35
N ALA A 492 19.50 -3.52 -10.75
CA ALA A 492 18.91 -3.28 -9.43
C ALA A 492 17.38 -3.38 -9.44
N THR A 493 16.73 -3.20 -10.59
CA THR A 493 15.26 -3.23 -10.70
C THR A 493 14.80 -3.88 -11.99
N GLY A 494 13.62 -4.50 -11.97
CA GLY A 494 12.97 -4.99 -13.18
C GLY A 494 11.60 -5.61 -12.88
N ARG A 495 11.06 -6.32 -13.88
CA ARG A 495 9.86 -7.14 -13.74
C ARG A 495 10.18 -8.57 -14.12
N THR A 496 9.51 -9.50 -13.47
CA THR A 496 9.57 -10.92 -13.80
C THR A 496 8.18 -11.54 -13.63
N VAL A 497 8.03 -12.79 -14.03
CA VAL A 497 6.77 -13.54 -13.96
C VAL A 497 7.02 -14.92 -13.37
N PHE A 498 6.11 -15.39 -12.52
CA PHE A 498 6.06 -16.79 -12.12
C PHE A 498 5.07 -17.56 -12.98
N GLY A 499 5.37 -18.84 -13.22
CA GLY A 499 4.50 -19.71 -14.03
C GLY A 499 3.30 -20.28 -13.29
N ILE A 500 3.23 -20.10 -11.97
CA ILE A 500 2.18 -20.60 -11.09
C ILE A 500 1.90 -19.58 -9.98
N ALA A 501 0.63 -19.47 -9.59
CA ALA A 501 0.22 -18.71 -8.41
C ALA A 501 0.75 -19.36 -7.12
N SER A 502 0.63 -18.64 -6.02
CA SER A 502 0.90 -19.15 -4.68
C SER A 502 -0.08 -20.26 -4.29
N ASP A 503 0.46 -21.39 -3.85
CA ASP A 503 -0.34 -22.47 -3.27
C ASP A 503 -0.53 -22.26 -1.75
N ARG A 504 0.33 -21.46 -1.12
CA ARG A 504 0.25 -21.09 0.30
C ARG A 504 0.77 -19.68 0.50
N PHE A 505 0.43 -19.05 1.62
CA PHE A 505 1.07 -17.80 2.02
C PHE A 505 2.60 -17.94 2.07
N ASN A 506 3.26 -16.93 1.53
CA ASN A 506 4.71 -16.73 1.59
C ASN A 506 5.53 -17.87 0.94
N ASP A 507 4.94 -18.58 -0.03
CA ASP A 507 5.59 -19.67 -0.76
C ASP A 507 6.56 -19.19 -1.85
N LYS A 508 6.42 -17.94 -2.31
CA LYS A 508 7.30 -17.33 -3.31
C LYS A 508 8.49 -16.70 -2.61
N LYS A 509 9.67 -16.87 -3.20
CA LYS A 509 10.90 -16.29 -2.64
C LYS A 509 11.76 -15.66 -3.73
N ILE A 510 12.39 -14.55 -3.37
CA ILE A 510 13.46 -13.95 -4.16
C ILE A 510 14.72 -13.80 -3.33
N ASP A 511 15.84 -14.14 -3.95
CA ASP A 511 17.17 -13.99 -3.37
C ASP A 511 17.95 -12.95 -4.18
N LEU A 512 18.61 -12.04 -3.49
CA LEU A 512 19.51 -11.03 -4.03
C LEU A 512 20.93 -11.25 -3.52
N LEU A 513 21.89 -11.34 -4.45
CA LEU A 513 23.31 -11.21 -4.16
C LEU A 513 23.83 -9.92 -4.80
N LEU A 514 24.43 -9.06 -3.99
CA LEU A 514 25.13 -7.85 -4.43
C LEU A 514 26.64 -8.08 -4.35
N LYS A 515 27.34 -7.72 -5.42
CA LYS A 515 28.80 -7.77 -5.54
C LYS A 515 29.33 -6.42 -5.98
N ASP A 516 30.44 -5.98 -5.40
CA ASP A 516 31.11 -4.73 -5.76
C ASP A 516 32.61 -4.85 -5.49
N GLU A 517 33.45 -4.65 -6.51
CA GLU A 517 34.91 -4.86 -6.46
C GLU A 517 35.34 -6.16 -5.72
N ASN A 518 35.72 -6.04 -4.43
CA ASN A 518 36.18 -7.12 -3.54
C ASN A 518 35.18 -7.47 -2.42
N LEU A 519 34.03 -6.81 -2.40
CA LEU A 519 32.93 -7.07 -1.48
C LEU A 519 31.89 -7.98 -2.15
N ASN A 520 31.47 -9.00 -1.40
CA ASN A 520 30.43 -9.91 -1.83
C ASN A 520 29.65 -10.38 -0.60
N ILE A 521 28.34 -10.16 -0.61
CA ILE A 521 27.47 -10.73 0.42
C ILE A 521 27.43 -12.24 0.23
N GLN A 522 27.86 -12.99 1.25
CA GLN A 522 28.02 -14.44 1.15
C GLN A 522 26.69 -15.19 1.16
N ASN A 523 25.71 -14.70 1.93
CA ASN A 523 24.35 -15.23 1.92
C ASN A 523 23.41 -14.23 1.26
N PRO A 524 22.49 -14.69 0.41
CA PRO A 524 21.57 -13.78 -0.26
C PRO A 524 20.68 -13.05 0.73
N THR A 525 20.42 -11.77 0.44
CA THR A 525 19.27 -11.07 1.01
C THR A 525 18.01 -11.69 0.42
N GLN A 526 17.05 -12.07 1.26
CA GLN A 526 15.88 -12.83 0.84
C GLN A 526 14.61 -12.05 1.15
N ARG A 527 13.63 -12.16 0.25
CA ARG A 527 12.23 -11.85 0.55
C ARG A 527 11.36 -13.06 0.25
N GLU A 528 10.33 -13.19 1.06
CA GLU A 528 9.23 -14.13 0.89
C GLU A 528 7.96 -13.32 0.70
N PHE A 529 7.06 -13.76 -0.17
CA PHE A 529 5.82 -13.07 -0.49
C PHE A 529 4.81 -14.05 -1.11
N THR A 530 3.57 -13.59 -1.27
CA THR A 530 2.48 -14.36 -1.88
C THR A 530 2.09 -13.71 -3.19
N LEU A 531 1.96 -14.50 -4.25
CA LEU A 531 1.56 -14.02 -5.57
C LEU A 531 0.30 -14.76 -6.01
N LEU A 532 -0.83 -14.08 -5.89
CA LEU A 532 -2.14 -14.58 -6.25
C LEU A 532 -2.49 -14.18 -7.68
N ASP A 533 -3.20 -15.05 -8.37
CA ASP A 533 -3.95 -14.69 -9.57
C ASP A 533 -5.31 -14.06 -9.15
N PRO A 534 -6.14 -13.58 -10.10
CA PRO A 534 -7.41 -12.92 -9.80
C PRO A 534 -8.42 -13.79 -9.05
N ARG A 535 -8.19 -15.10 -8.99
CA ARG A 535 -9.05 -16.03 -8.24
C ARG A 535 -8.87 -15.85 -6.73
N GLN A 536 -7.74 -15.27 -6.31
CA GLN A 536 -7.40 -14.99 -4.92
C GLN A 536 -7.48 -16.23 -4.02
N CYS A 537 -7.13 -17.39 -4.57
CA CYS A 537 -7.22 -18.66 -3.88
C CYS A 537 -5.85 -19.25 -3.57
N ILE A 538 -5.72 -19.82 -2.39
CA ILE A 538 -4.57 -20.63 -1.96
C ILE A 538 -5.06 -22.00 -1.44
N ASP A 539 -4.12 -22.83 -0.97
CA ASP A 539 -4.34 -24.17 -0.43
C ASP A 539 -5.10 -25.08 -1.40
N GLY A 540 -4.74 -25.04 -2.69
CA GLY A 540 -5.45 -25.78 -3.73
C GLY A 540 -6.90 -25.32 -3.96
N GLY A 541 -7.25 -24.10 -3.57
CA GLY A 541 -8.60 -23.54 -3.67
C GLY A 541 -9.49 -23.80 -2.45
N LEU A 542 -8.89 -24.20 -1.33
CA LEU A 542 -9.58 -24.41 -0.05
C LEU A 542 -9.67 -23.13 0.80
N THR A 543 -8.88 -22.12 0.44
CA THR A 543 -8.84 -20.84 1.16
C THR A 543 -8.95 -19.71 0.15
N TRP A 544 -9.97 -18.87 0.30
CA TRP A 544 -10.09 -17.61 -0.44
C TRP A 544 -9.48 -16.47 0.39
N VAL A 545 -8.68 -15.62 -0.26
CA VAL A 545 -7.94 -14.52 0.37
C VAL A 545 -8.60 -13.21 -0.04
N GLU A 546 -9.32 -12.61 0.89
CA GLU A 546 -9.86 -11.28 0.71
C GLU A 546 -8.75 -10.25 0.86
N LEU A 547 -8.66 -9.35 -0.12
CA LEU A 547 -7.75 -8.23 -0.06
C LEU A 547 -8.53 -6.95 0.12
N ASP A 548 -7.97 -6.03 0.88
CA ASP A 548 -8.47 -4.66 0.95
C ASP A 548 -8.17 -3.88 -0.34
N GLU A 549 -8.67 -2.64 -0.42
CA GLU A 549 -8.47 -1.75 -1.58
C GLU A 549 -6.99 -1.44 -1.90
N ASN A 550 -6.08 -1.72 -0.96
CA ASN A 550 -4.64 -1.49 -1.09
C ASN A 550 -3.86 -2.80 -1.36
N GLY A 551 -4.55 -3.93 -1.48
CA GLY A 551 -3.96 -5.23 -1.77
C GLY A 551 -3.37 -5.96 -0.56
N PHE A 552 -3.66 -5.51 0.68
CA PHE A 552 -3.31 -6.25 1.89
C PHE A 552 -4.37 -7.29 2.21
N VAL A 553 -3.98 -8.37 2.87
CA VAL A 553 -4.93 -9.40 3.29
C VAL A 553 -5.83 -8.81 4.36
N ASN A 554 -7.11 -8.70 4.04
CA ASN A 554 -8.15 -8.33 4.99
C ASN A 554 -8.52 -9.55 5.83
N GLN A 555 -8.96 -10.63 5.17
CA GLN A 555 -9.39 -11.86 5.82
C GLN A 555 -9.17 -13.07 4.91
N THR A 556 -9.17 -14.26 5.50
CA THR A 556 -9.15 -15.53 4.76
C THR A 556 -10.37 -16.35 5.12
N TYR A 557 -11.03 -16.90 4.11
CA TYR A 557 -12.25 -17.68 4.29
C TYR A 557 -12.04 -19.12 3.82
N SER A 558 -12.53 -20.07 4.62
CA SER A 558 -12.56 -21.48 4.23
C SER A 558 -13.61 -21.67 3.16
N THR A 559 -13.21 -22.09 1.97
CA THR A 559 -14.18 -22.32 0.89
C THR A 559 -15.10 -23.50 1.14
N LEU A 560 -14.79 -24.36 2.12
CA LEU A 560 -15.58 -25.55 2.43
C LEU A 560 -16.85 -25.27 3.24
N ASP A 561 -16.79 -24.32 4.18
CA ASP A 561 -17.76 -24.24 5.27
C ASP A 561 -18.22 -22.80 5.57
N ASP A 562 -17.59 -21.78 4.99
CA ASP A 562 -17.80 -20.38 5.35
C ASP A 562 -18.80 -19.69 4.42
N PRO A 563 -19.93 -19.15 4.93
CA PRO A 563 -20.91 -18.39 4.15
C PRO A 563 -20.35 -17.18 3.40
N SER A 564 -19.26 -16.60 3.91
CA SER A 564 -18.56 -15.45 3.33
C SER A 564 -17.50 -15.86 2.31
N ALA A 565 -17.20 -17.16 2.19
CA ALA A 565 -16.30 -17.65 1.16
C ALA A 565 -16.93 -17.57 -0.24
N CYS A 566 -16.07 -17.42 -1.23
CA CYS A 566 -16.48 -17.34 -2.62
C CYS A 566 -17.21 -18.61 -3.06
N ALA A 567 -18.53 -18.54 -3.30
CA ALA A 567 -19.35 -19.69 -3.69
C ALA A 567 -19.14 -20.16 -5.15
N GLY A 568 -18.00 -19.80 -5.77
CA GLY A 568 -17.69 -20.23 -7.13
C GLY A 568 -18.67 -19.74 -8.20
N LYS A 569 -18.70 -20.47 -9.31
CA LYS A 569 -19.61 -20.20 -10.46
C LYS A 569 -20.98 -20.81 -10.22
N ASP A 570 -21.06 -21.95 -9.53
CA ASP A 570 -22.31 -22.65 -9.22
C ASP A 570 -23.10 -22.02 -8.06
N ARG A 571 -22.47 -21.09 -7.31
CA ARG A 571 -23.02 -20.39 -6.14
C ARG A 571 -23.33 -21.31 -4.97
N LEU A 572 -22.66 -22.45 -4.88
CA LEU A 572 -22.73 -23.38 -3.78
C LEU A 572 -21.40 -23.35 -3.04
N ILE A 573 -21.44 -23.10 -1.74
CA ILE A 573 -20.24 -23.08 -0.90
C ILE A 573 -19.80 -24.52 -0.62
N GLY A 574 -18.49 -24.76 -0.65
CA GLY A 574 -17.88 -26.07 -0.44
C GLY A 574 -17.95 -26.99 -1.65
N SER A 575 -18.22 -26.42 -2.82
CA SER A 575 -18.21 -27.11 -4.09
C SER A 575 -16.78 -27.24 -4.64
N GLY A 576 -16.60 -27.99 -5.73
CA GLY A 576 -15.32 -28.10 -6.41
C GLY A 576 -14.86 -26.81 -7.11
N ASP A 577 -15.68 -25.75 -7.13
CA ASP A 577 -15.48 -24.56 -7.96
C ASP A 577 -15.44 -23.23 -7.17
N ASP A 578 -15.29 -23.27 -5.85
CA ASP A 578 -15.29 -22.11 -4.93
C ASP A 578 -14.18 -21.05 -5.18
N CYS A 579 -13.47 -21.15 -6.31
CA CYS A 579 -12.53 -20.15 -6.80
C CYS A 579 -12.99 -19.65 -8.17
N CYS A 580 -13.06 -18.34 -8.34
CA CYS A 580 -13.54 -17.80 -9.60
C CYS A 580 -12.67 -18.20 -10.79
N PRO A 581 -13.26 -18.47 -11.96
CA PRO A 581 -12.50 -18.61 -13.20
C PRO A 581 -11.73 -17.33 -13.54
N SER A 582 -10.71 -17.44 -14.38
CA SER A 582 -9.98 -16.25 -14.86
C SER A 582 -10.92 -15.27 -15.56
N GLY A 583 -10.75 -13.97 -15.29
CA GLY A 583 -11.64 -12.91 -15.78
C GLY A 583 -12.93 -12.71 -14.96
N MET A 584 -13.13 -13.48 -13.90
CA MET A 584 -14.17 -13.24 -12.89
C MET A 584 -13.54 -12.82 -11.57
N ALA A 585 -14.19 -11.87 -10.89
CA ALA A 585 -13.88 -11.49 -9.52
C ALA A 585 -14.91 -12.11 -8.59
N CYS A 586 -14.52 -12.41 -7.35
CA CYS A 586 -15.49 -12.84 -6.37
C CYS A 586 -16.35 -11.65 -5.89
N SER A 587 -17.61 -11.91 -5.57
CA SER A 587 -18.53 -10.97 -4.90
C SER A 587 -19.37 -11.72 -3.87
N GLU A 588 -20.14 -10.98 -3.07
CA GLU A 588 -21.14 -11.52 -2.13
C GLU A 588 -22.16 -12.49 -2.77
N ASN A 589 -22.31 -12.45 -4.11
CA ASN A 589 -23.22 -13.33 -4.85
C ASN A 589 -22.49 -14.45 -5.63
N GLY A 590 -21.25 -14.75 -5.26
CA GLY A 590 -20.34 -15.63 -6.00
C GLY A 590 -19.61 -14.90 -7.13
N CYS A 591 -19.12 -15.64 -8.11
CA CYS A 591 -18.27 -15.07 -9.17
C CYS A 591 -19.02 -14.14 -10.13
N VAL A 592 -18.45 -12.95 -10.36
CA VAL A 592 -18.97 -11.90 -11.24
C VAL A 592 -17.94 -11.50 -12.29
N GLY A 593 -18.34 -11.44 -13.57
CA GLY A 593 -17.46 -11.07 -14.69
C GLY A 593 -18.03 -11.41 -16.07
N SER A 594 -17.36 -10.97 -17.14
CA SER A 594 -17.76 -11.30 -18.51
C SER A 594 -17.35 -12.73 -18.87
N VAL A 595 -18.33 -13.51 -19.34
CA VAL A 595 -18.23 -14.96 -19.56
C VAL A 595 -17.57 -15.26 -20.92
N ILE A 596 -16.26 -15.48 -20.93
CA ILE A 596 -15.56 -16.23 -21.99
C ILE A 596 -14.97 -17.45 -21.28
N ASP A 597 -15.66 -18.59 -21.33
CA ASP A 597 -15.31 -19.84 -20.66
C ASP A 597 -14.56 -20.81 -21.59
N SER A 598 -14.66 -20.59 -22.89
CA SER A 598 -14.03 -21.39 -23.93
C SER A 598 -13.57 -20.52 -25.10
N CYS A 599 -12.68 -21.06 -25.94
CA CYS A 599 -12.42 -20.43 -27.24
C CYS A 599 -13.72 -20.30 -28.07
N SER A 600 -14.74 -21.12 -27.84
CA SER A 600 -15.99 -21.08 -28.59
C SER A 600 -16.91 -19.92 -28.26
N ASP A 601 -16.67 -19.20 -27.15
CA ASP A 601 -17.48 -18.05 -26.75
C ASP A 601 -17.10 -16.77 -27.50
N TYR A 602 -15.95 -16.76 -28.19
CA TYR A 602 -15.60 -15.66 -29.08
C TYR A 602 -16.52 -15.60 -30.30
N THR A 603 -17.29 -14.53 -30.39
CA THR A 603 -18.21 -14.26 -31.51
C THR A 603 -17.60 -13.41 -32.63
N ASP A 604 -16.37 -12.91 -32.43
CA ASP A 604 -15.64 -12.06 -33.38
C ASP A 604 -14.28 -12.67 -33.79
N GLU A 605 -13.96 -12.62 -35.08
CA GLU A 605 -12.73 -13.19 -35.66
C GLU A 605 -11.46 -12.57 -35.08
N THR A 606 -11.48 -11.26 -34.84
CA THR A 606 -10.32 -10.54 -34.31
C THR A 606 -10.13 -10.89 -32.84
N ALA A 607 -11.22 -10.92 -32.06
CA ALA A 607 -11.19 -11.35 -30.66
C ALA A 607 -10.70 -12.79 -30.51
N CYS A 608 -11.24 -13.73 -31.30
CA CYS A 608 -10.83 -15.14 -31.32
C CYS A 608 -9.34 -15.34 -31.64
N LYS A 609 -8.81 -14.62 -32.63
CA LYS A 609 -7.40 -14.77 -33.05
C LYS A 609 -6.41 -14.08 -32.12
N ASN A 610 -6.81 -12.94 -31.58
CA ASN A 610 -6.01 -12.21 -30.59
C ASN A 610 -6.01 -12.94 -29.25
N ASP A 611 -7.11 -13.62 -28.94
CA ASP A 611 -7.32 -14.37 -27.70
C ASP A 611 -6.95 -13.51 -26.49
N ALA A 612 -7.59 -12.34 -26.37
CA ALA A 612 -7.22 -11.34 -25.38
C ALA A 612 -7.36 -11.82 -23.93
N THR A 613 -8.18 -12.85 -23.69
CA THR A 613 -8.36 -13.49 -22.38
C THR A 613 -7.49 -14.74 -22.19
N GLY A 614 -6.64 -15.10 -23.16
CA GLY A 614 -5.63 -16.16 -23.03
C GLY A 614 -6.14 -17.60 -23.11
N MET A 615 -7.42 -17.84 -23.41
CA MET A 615 -8.09 -19.14 -23.30
C MET A 615 -7.36 -20.31 -23.98
N GLY A 616 -6.78 -20.05 -25.15
CA GLY A 616 -6.11 -21.04 -25.95
C GLY A 616 -4.61 -20.88 -25.99
N ARG A 617 -3.96 -19.99 -25.24
CA ARG A 617 -2.50 -19.78 -25.36
C ARG A 617 -1.80 -19.63 -24.00
N PRO A 618 -0.54 -20.08 -23.89
CA PRO A 618 0.29 -19.76 -22.73
C PRO A 618 0.45 -18.24 -22.56
N PRO A 619 0.60 -17.72 -21.32
CA PRO A 619 0.86 -18.49 -20.10
C PRO A 619 -0.38 -19.09 -19.40
N GLU A 620 -1.60 -18.68 -19.76
CA GLU A 620 -2.85 -18.98 -19.03
C GLU A 620 -3.98 -19.55 -19.90
N PRO A 621 -3.83 -20.77 -20.41
CA PRO A 621 -4.91 -21.39 -21.15
C PRO A 621 -5.92 -22.05 -20.20
N ASN A 622 -7.12 -21.49 -20.15
CA ASN A 622 -8.22 -21.97 -19.31
C ASN A 622 -9.34 -22.66 -20.09
N ASP A 623 -9.18 -22.92 -21.39
CA ASP A 623 -10.17 -23.73 -22.11
C ASP A 623 -10.26 -25.13 -21.47
N PRO A 624 -11.45 -25.61 -21.03
CA PRO A 624 -11.67 -26.94 -20.49
C PRO A 624 -11.04 -28.11 -21.25
N LEU A 625 -10.79 -27.96 -22.57
CA LEU A 625 -10.11 -28.97 -23.37
C LEU A 625 -8.58 -28.90 -23.33
N TRP A 626 -7.98 -27.89 -22.69
CA TRP A 626 -6.54 -27.69 -22.67
C TRP A 626 -5.76 -28.88 -22.11
N GLU A 627 -6.14 -29.34 -20.91
CA GLU A 627 -5.51 -30.50 -20.27
C GLU A 627 -5.89 -31.81 -20.97
N GLU A 628 -7.16 -31.97 -21.34
CA GLU A 628 -7.67 -33.15 -22.07
C GLU A 628 -6.93 -33.35 -23.41
N LYS A 629 -6.49 -32.26 -24.05
CA LYS A 629 -5.71 -32.30 -25.30
C LYS A 629 -4.20 -32.30 -25.08
N ASN A 630 -3.73 -32.35 -23.83
CA ASN A 630 -2.31 -32.36 -23.48
C ASN A 630 -1.55 -31.20 -24.14
N CYS A 631 -2.20 -30.04 -24.20
CA CYS A 631 -1.65 -28.83 -24.80
C CYS A 631 -0.37 -28.38 -24.09
N GLY A 632 0.69 -28.09 -24.84
CA GLY A 632 2.03 -27.82 -24.30
C GLY A 632 2.84 -29.08 -23.94
N GLY A 633 2.20 -30.25 -23.89
CA GLY A 633 2.82 -31.55 -23.69
C GLY A 633 3.42 -32.15 -24.97
N ARG A 634 3.75 -33.44 -24.91
CA ARG A 634 4.22 -34.22 -26.06
C ARG A 634 3.23 -35.35 -26.38
N ASP A 635 3.00 -35.56 -27.67
CA ASP A 635 2.21 -36.70 -28.15
C ASP A 635 3.00 -38.02 -28.13
N GLU A 636 2.35 -39.13 -28.48
CA GLU A 636 2.97 -40.47 -28.53
C GLU A 636 4.15 -40.56 -29.50
N MET A 637 4.25 -39.63 -30.46
CA MET A 637 5.33 -39.53 -31.44
C MET A 637 6.42 -38.54 -31.01
N GLY A 638 6.33 -37.94 -29.81
CA GLY A 638 7.29 -36.99 -29.25
C GLY A 638 7.19 -35.56 -29.81
N ARG A 639 6.16 -35.26 -30.61
CA ARG A 639 5.87 -33.93 -31.15
C ARG A 639 5.23 -33.06 -30.06
N ILE A 640 5.49 -31.76 -30.10
CA ILE A 640 4.90 -30.80 -29.16
C ILE A 640 3.47 -30.53 -29.61
N VAL A 641 2.50 -30.70 -28.70
CA VAL A 641 1.10 -30.34 -28.93
C VAL A 641 0.96 -28.83 -28.74
N GLN A 642 0.54 -28.13 -29.79
CA GLN A 642 0.32 -26.70 -29.77
C GLN A 642 -1.18 -26.43 -29.81
N CYS A 643 -1.65 -25.53 -28.96
CA CYS A 643 -3.04 -25.14 -28.89
C CYS A 643 -3.15 -23.61 -28.98
N ALA A 644 -4.23 -23.13 -29.58
CA ALA A 644 -4.57 -21.71 -29.77
C ALA A 644 -6.07 -21.59 -30.07
N CYS A 645 -6.73 -20.51 -29.66
CA CYS A 645 -8.04 -20.22 -30.24
C CYS A 645 -7.89 -19.98 -31.76
N GLY A 646 -8.76 -20.62 -32.54
CA GLY A 646 -8.74 -20.59 -34.00
C GLY A 646 -10.11 -20.27 -34.57
N TRP A 647 -10.12 -19.42 -35.60
CA TRP A 647 -11.34 -19.01 -36.29
C TRP A 647 -11.55 -19.82 -37.57
N ASP A 648 -12.75 -20.37 -37.74
CA ASP A 648 -13.25 -20.92 -38.99
C ASP A 648 -14.21 -19.94 -39.67
N SER A 649 -13.82 -19.50 -40.87
CA SER A 649 -14.62 -18.60 -41.71
C SER A 649 -15.83 -19.27 -42.38
N ASN A 650 -15.92 -20.61 -42.35
CA ASN A 650 -17.01 -21.36 -42.97
C ASN A 650 -17.43 -22.55 -42.08
N PRO A 651 -17.99 -22.30 -40.89
CA PRO A 651 -18.39 -23.34 -39.96
C PRO A 651 -19.50 -24.22 -40.52
N ASP A 652 -19.54 -25.48 -40.06
CA ASP A 652 -20.65 -26.37 -40.39
C ASP A 652 -21.91 -25.95 -39.60
N GLU A 653 -23.10 -26.37 -40.05
CA GLU A 653 -24.36 -25.98 -39.40
C GLU A 653 -24.39 -26.46 -37.94
N GLY A 654 -24.42 -25.51 -36.99
CA GLY A 654 -24.37 -25.80 -35.54
C GLY A 654 -22.97 -25.88 -34.93
N PHE A 655 -21.93 -25.48 -35.67
CA PHE A 655 -20.54 -25.37 -35.19
C PHE A 655 -20.17 -23.88 -34.97
N PRO A 656 -19.62 -23.49 -33.80
CA PRO A 656 -19.16 -22.12 -33.57
C PRO A 656 -18.04 -21.68 -34.53
N ASN A 657 -17.96 -20.38 -34.82
CA ASN A 657 -16.90 -19.84 -35.67
C ASN A 657 -15.52 -19.83 -34.99
N CYS A 658 -15.45 -19.88 -33.66
CA CYS A 658 -14.20 -19.99 -32.90
C CYS A 658 -14.16 -21.30 -32.10
N GLY A 659 -12.97 -21.84 -31.88
CA GLY A 659 -12.77 -23.04 -31.07
C GLY A 659 -11.30 -23.24 -30.73
N LEU A 660 -11.01 -24.20 -29.86
CA LEU A 660 -9.63 -24.56 -29.52
C LEU A 660 -9.02 -25.29 -30.71
N ASN A 661 -7.99 -24.73 -31.31
CA ASN A 661 -7.29 -25.29 -32.46
C ASN A 661 -6.03 -26.02 -32.00
N VAL A 662 -5.89 -27.30 -32.33
CA VAL A 662 -4.72 -28.11 -31.98
C VAL A 662 -3.88 -28.43 -33.22
N SER A 663 -2.57 -28.18 -33.11
CA SER A 663 -1.53 -28.50 -34.11
C SER A 663 -0.30 -29.15 -33.47
N TYR A 664 0.67 -29.60 -34.28
CA TYR A 664 1.79 -30.44 -33.80
C TYR A 664 3.13 -30.00 -34.36
N ARG A 665 4.07 -29.59 -33.49
CA ARG A 665 5.43 -29.20 -33.92
C ARG A 665 6.45 -30.33 -33.72
N SER A 666 7.19 -30.67 -34.78
CA SER A 666 8.34 -31.58 -34.68
C SER A 666 9.49 -30.95 -33.88
N GLY A 667 10.02 -31.65 -32.87
CA GLY A 667 11.01 -31.13 -31.91
C GLY A 667 12.43 -30.84 -32.44
N GLY A 668 12.60 -30.60 -33.74
CA GLY A 668 13.89 -30.26 -34.35
C GLY A 668 13.99 -28.76 -34.68
N TYR A 669 15.02 -28.08 -34.17
CA TYR A 669 15.41 -26.74 -34.63
C TYR A 669 15.89 -26.82 -36.10
N GLY A 670 14.96 -26.65 -37.04
CA GLY A 670 15.20 -26.56 -38.48
C GLY A 670 14.16 -25.63 -39.11
N LYS A 671 14.57 -24.89 -40.15
CA LYS A 671 13.80 -23.87 -40.88
C LYS A 671 12.29 -24.12 -40.89
N ILE A 672 11.54 -23.09 -40.45
CA ILE A 672 10.08 -22.98 -40.64
C ILE A 672 9.83 -23.03 -42.17
N ASP A 673 9.24 -24.13 -42.63
CA ASP A 673 8.62 -24.21 -43.95
C ASP A 673 7.32 -23.39 -43.86
N PRO A 674 7.05 -22.43 -44.75
CA PRO A 674 5.87 -21.55 -44.66
C PRO A 674 4.56 -22.27 -45.06
N CYS A 675 4.41 -23.53 -44.68
CA CYS A 675 3.25 -24.36 -44.97
C CYS A 675 2.29 -24.38 -43.76
N THR A 676 1.00 -24.41 -44.03
CA THR A 676 -0.07 -24.58 -43.04
C THR A 676 -0.23 -26.08 -42.79
N GLU A 677 -0.04 -26.54 -41.56
CA GLU A 677 -0.25 -27.94 -41.17
C GLU A 677 -1.74 -28.30 -41.13
N TYR A 678 -2.04 -29.60 -41.15
CA TYR A 678 -3.37 -30.14 -40.85
C TYR A 678 -3.74 -29.87 -39.39
N GLN A 679 -4.93 -29.31 -39.19
CA GLN A 679 -5.42 -28.83 -37.90
C GLN A 679 -6.75 -29.49 -37.54
N CYS A 680 -7.05 -29.53 -36.24
CA CYS A 680 -8.36 -29.92 -35.74
C CYS A 680 -8.87 -28.82 -34.81
N LEU A 681 -10.04 -28.29 -35.17
CA LEU A 681 -10.74 -27.30 -34.38
C LEU A 681 -11.73 -28.04 -33.47
N TYR A 682 -11.65 -27.76 -32.17
CA TYR A 682 -12.46 -28.37 -31.14
C TYR A 682 -13.42 -27.34 -30.58
N THR A 683 -14.68 -27.73 -30.45
CA THR A 683 -15.71 -27.00 -29.71
C THR A 683 -16.47 -28.01 -28.87
N TYR A 684 -17.34 -27.57 -27.99
CA TYR A 684 -18.13 -28.47 -27.16
C TYR A 684 -19.43 -27.83 -26.72
N ASP A 685 -20.40 -28.66 -26.38
CA ASP A 685 -21.54 -28.24 -25.58
C ASP A 685 -21.27 -28.65 -24.13
N GLU A 686 -21.39 -27.69 -23.21
CA GLU A 686 -21.24 -27.91 -21.78
C GLU A 686 -22.53 -28.48 -21.18
N GLY A 687 -22.39 -29.54 -20.39
CA GLY A 687 -23.42 -30.01 -19.46
C GLY A 687 -23.36 -29.26 -18.13
N GLU A 688 -24.36 -29.49 -17.27
CA GLU A 688 -24.37 -28.92 -15.93
C GLU A 688 -23.20 -29.46 -15.10
N CYS A 689 -22.49 -28.56 -14.41
CA CYS A 689 -21.50 -28.96 -13.41
C CYS A 689 -22.22 -29.61 -12.24
N ASN A 690 -21.90 -30.87 -11.95
CA ASN A 690 -22.47 -31.62 -10.85
C ASN A 690 -21.35 -32.27 -10.03
N ASN A 691 -21.24 -31.90 -8.76
CA ASN A 691 -20.19 -32.37 -7.84
C ASN A 691 -18.76 -32.14 -8.37
N GLY A 692 -18.47 -30.94 -8.91
CA GLY A 692 -17.14 -30.58 -9.40
C GLY A 692 -16.72 -31.22 -10.73
N PHE A 693 -17.64 -31.90 -11.44
CA PHE A 693 -17.40 -32.43 -12.78
C PHE A 693 -18.52 -32.03 -13.74
N MET A 694 -18.15 -31.78 -15.00
CA MET A 694 -19.09 -31.49 -16.07
C MET A 694 -18.89 -32.45 -17.25
N GLU A 695 -19.97 -32.73 -17.95
CA GLU A 695 -19.97 -33.49 -19.19
C GLU A 695 -19.77 -32.54 -20.37
N LEU A 696 -18.67 -32.69 -21.11
CA LEU A 696 -18.41 -31.99 -22.36
C LEU A 696 -18.76 -32.86 -23.55
N THR A 697 -19.69 -32.40 -24.39
CA THR A 697 -19.94 -33.05 -25.69
C THR A 697 -19.05 -32.43 -26.74
N ILE A 698 -17.87 -33.02 -26.97
CA ILE A 698 -16.85 -32.52 -27.90
C ILE A 698 -17.32 -32.70 -29.34
N LYS A 699 -17.26 -31.61 -30.10
CA LYS A 699 -17.42 -31.55 -31.55
C LYS A 699 -16.06 -31.20 -32.17
N THR A 700 -15.71 -31.85 -33.27
CA THR A 700 -14.45 -31.62 -33.96
C THR A 700 -14.67 -31.26 -35.42
N LYS A 701 -13.79 -30.40 -35.94
CA LYS A 701 -13.75 -30.04 -37.35
C LYS A 701 -12.33 -30.12 -37.86
N TYR A 702 -12.14 -30.96 -38.87
CA TYR A 702 -10.84 -31.13 -39.53
C TYR A 702 -10.61 -30.01 -40.55
N ASN A 703 -9.49 -29.29 -40.39
CA ASN A 703 -9.08 -28.21 -41.27
C ASN A 703 -7.84 -28.63 -42.08
N PRO A 704 -7.99 -28.89 -43.40
CA PRO A 704 -6.87 -29.33 -44.21
C PRO A 704 -5.86 -28.20 -44.49
N GLY A 705 -4.62 -28.37 -44.05
CA GLY A 705 -3.46 -27.58 -44.43
C GLY A 705 -2.92 -27.90 -45.83
N ASN A 706 -1.79 -27.27 -46.18
CA ASN A 706 -1.14 -27.36 -47.51
C ASN A 706 0.14 -28.22 -47.51
N CYS A 707 0.51 -28.81 -46.37
CA CYS A 707 1.57 -29.81 -46.28
C CYS A 707 1.10 -31.05 -45.53
N ASN A 708 1.69 -32.22 -45.85
CA ASN A 708 1.34 -33.51 -45.27
C ASN A 708 1.89 -33.69 -43.83
N GLN A 709 1.66 -32.71 -42.96
CA GLN A 709 2.09 -32.67 -41.55
C GLN A 709 0.95 -32.15 -40.68
N GLY A 710 0.87 -32.56 -39.41
CA GLY A 710 -0.19 -32.17 -38.47
C GLY A 710 -1.03 -33.35 -37.96
N ILE A 711 -2.29 -33.07 -37.58
CA ILE A 711 -3.27 -34.09 -37.15
C ILE A 711 -3.96 -34.73 -38.36
N GLY A 712 -4.18 -36.04 -38.33
CA GLY A 712 -4.93 -36.70 -39.41
C GLY A 712 -6.44 -36.52 -39.26
N GLU A 713 -7.18 -36.48 -40.38
CA GLU A 713 -8.66 -36.39 -40.37
C GLU A 713 -9.32 -37.48 -39.52
N ALA A 714 -8.86 -38.73 -39.65
CA ALA A 714 -9.39 -39.84 -38.85
C ALA A 714 -9.10 -39.69 -37.35
N GLN A 715 -7.99 -39.05 -36.98
CA GLN A 715 -7.65 -38.77 -35.58
C GLN A 715 -8.49 -37.62 -35.03
N CYS A 716 -8.66 -36.53 -35.79
CA CYS A 716 -9.53 -35.41 -35.44
C CYS A 716 -10.99 -35.86 -35.24
N ASN A 717 -11.50 -36.71 -36.13
CA ASN A 717 -12.88 -37.21 -36.02
C ASN A 717 -13.06 -38.23 -34.88
N ALA A 718 -12.00 -38.93 -34.46
CA ALA A 718 -12.07 -39.89 -33.36
C ALA A 718 -12.17 -39.22 -31.98
N ASP A 719 -11.78 -37.95 -31.89
CA ASP A 719 -11.83 -37.17 -30.65
C ASP A 719 -13.24 -36.62 -30.33
N ALA A 720 -14.18 -36.69 -31.26
CA ALA A 720 -15.56 -36.27 -31.05
C ALA A 720 -16.31 -37.22 -30.09
N GLY A 721 -17.19 -36.66 -29.27
CA GLY A 721 -17.99 -37.41 -28.29
C GLY A 721 -17.93 -36.84 -26.88
N THR A 722 -18.54 -37.55 -25.95
CA THR A 722 -18.66 -37.13 -24.55
C THR A 722 -17.37 -37.35 -23.76
N LYS A 723 -16.92 -36.33 -23.03
CA LYS A 723 -15.86 -36.39 -22.02
C LYS A 723 -16.32 -35.80 -20.69
N ILE A 724 -15.71 -36.24 -19.60
CA ILE A 724 -15.97 -35.72 -18.25
C ILE A 724 -14.72 -34.97 -17.81
N VAL A 725 -14.86 -33.69 -17.46
CA VAL A 725 -13.76 -32.84 -16.97
C VAL A 725 -14.13 -32.21 -15.62
N PRO A 726 -13.15 -31.84 -14.78
CA PRO A 726 -13.41 -31.10 -13.56
C PRO A 726 -13.90 -29.68 -13.86
N CYS A 727 -14.85 -29.17 -13.08
CA CYS A 727 -15.15 -27.73 -13.03
C CYS A 727 -14.35 -27.14 -11.86
N GLY A 728 -13.28 -26.40 -12.13
CA GLY A 728 -12.78 -25.43 -11.14
C GLY A 728 -11.88 -25.87 -9.97
N ARG A 729 -11.24 -27.04 -9.94
CA ARG A 729 -10.10 -27.37 -9.04
C ARG A 729 -9.15 -28.39 -9.72
N PRO A 730 -7.81 -28.22 -9.68
CA PRO A 730 -6.87 -29.19 -10.25
C PRO A 730 -6.62 -30.42 -9.35
N THR A 731 -7.38 -30.61 -8.27
CA THR A 731 -7.17 -31.73 -7.35
C THR A 731 -8.18 -32.85 -7.58
N ILE A 732 -7.66 -34.02 -7.98
CA ILE A 732 -8.38 -35.29 -7.89
C ILE A 732 -8.68 -35.56 -6.42
N GLU A 733 -9.88 -35.23 -5.95
CA GLU A 733 -10.45 -35.96 -4.83
C GLU A 733 -10.70 -37.39 -5.31
N LEU A 734 -9.97 -38.35 -4.76
CA LEU A 734 -10.37 -39.75 -4.91
C LEU A 734 -11.68 -39.91 -4.13
N PRO A 735 -12.84 -40.20 -4.77
CA PRO A 735 -14.15 -40.22 -4.13
C PRO A 735 -14.36 -41.38 -3.14
N PHE A 736 -13.28 -42.07 -2.74
CA PHE A 736 -13.31 -43.34 -2.04
C PHE A 736 -12.88 -43.30 -0.57
N PHE A 737 -12.42 -42.16 -0.02
CA PHE A 737 -11.97 -42.10 1.37
C PHE A 737 -12.37 -40.82 2.10
N GLY A 738 -13.67 -40.64 2.36
CA GLY A 738 -14.09 -39.72 3.42
C GLY A 738 -13.60 -40.19 4.79
N LYS A 739 -13.59 -39.27 5.78
CA LYS A 739 -13.08 -39.52 7.15
C LYS A 739 -13.69 -40.77 7.80
N GLU A 740 -14.97 -41.02 7.57
CA GLU A 740 -15.68 -42.18 8.12
C GLU A 740 -15.27 -43.48 7.44
N GLN A 741 -15.10 -43.49 6.11
CA GLN A 741 -14.59 -44.67 5.39
C GLN A 741 -13.13 -44.95 5.74
N PHE A 742 -12.31 -43.91 5.96
CA PHE A 742 -10.92 -44.06 6.41
C PHE A 742 -10.85 -44.71 7.80
N ILE A 743 -11.63 -44.20 8.77
CA ILE A 743 -11.73 -44.78 10.12
C ILE A 743 -12.26 -46.23 10.04
N GLY A 744 -13.31 -46.47 9.25
CA GLY A 744 -13.86 -47.81 9.04
C GLY A 744 -12.85 -48.79 8.44
N THR A 745 -12.06 -48.34 7.46
CA THR A 745 -11.00 -49.14 6.82
C THR A 745 -9.86 -49.42 7.79
N LEU A 746 -9.47 -48.44 8.62
CA LEU A 746 -8.45 -48.61 9.65
C LEU A 746 -8.89 -49.65 10.69
N ILE A 747 -10.16 -49.58 11.13
CA ILE A 747 -10.76 -50.57 12.04
C ILE A 747 -10.78 -51.96 11.40
N LEU A 748 -11.16 -52.06 10.12
CA LEU A 748 -11.19 -53.33 9.39
C LEU A 748 -9.79 -53.94 9.28
N ILE A 749 -8.77 -53.13 8.95
CA ILE A 749 -7.37 -53.57 8.87
C ILE A 749 -6.89 -54.06 10.25
N ILE A 750 -7.20 -53.32 11.32
CA ILE A 750 -6.87 -53.73 12.70
C ILE A 750 -7.55 -55.06 13.04
N LEU A 751 -8.82 -55.24 12.69
CA LEU A 751 -9.56 -56.49 12.92
C LEU A 751 -8.96 -57.65 12.13
N ILE A 752 -8.62 -57.46 10.86
CA ILE A 752 -7.93 -58.48 10.03
C ILE A 752 -6.59 -58.85 10.66
N TYR A 753 -5.82 -57.86 11.13
CA TYR A 753 -4.53 -58.09 11.77
C TYR A 753 -4.67 -58.86 13.09
N LEU A 754 -5.69 -58.57 13.90
CA LEU A 754 -6.00 -59.30 15.13
C LEU A 754 -6.45 -60.73 14.85
N ILE A 755 -7.23 -60.95 13.78
CA ILE A 755 -7.63 -62.29 13.33
C ILE A 755 -6.40 -63.08 12.87
N LEU A 756 -5.55 -62.49 12.01
CA LEU A 756 -4.33 -63.14 11.52
C LEU A 756 -3.34 -63.45 12.66
N LYS A 757 -3.25 -62.59 13.68
CA LYS A 757 -2.43 -62.82 14.88
C LYS A 757 -2.95 -63.97 15.75
N ASN A 758 -4.27 -64.21 15.78
CA ASN A 758 -4.90 -65.26 16.57
C ASN A 758 -5.04 -66.60 15.84
N VAL A 759 -4.83 -66.65 14.51
CA VAL A 759 -4.74 -67.89 13.75
C VAL A 759 -3.35 -68.50 13.95
N LYS A 760 -3.21 -69.40 14.92
CA LYS A 760 -2.05 -70.31 15.02
C LYS A 760 -2.00 -71.18 13.76
N LEU A 761 -1.06 -70.89 12.85
CA LEU A 761 -0.72 -71.79 11.75
C LEU A 761 -0.29 -73.16 12.33
N PRO A 762 -0.89 -74.29 11.92
CA PRO A 762 -0.48 -75.60 12.36
C PRO A 762 0.96 -75.90 11.88
N GLY A 763 1.79 -76.33 12.84
CA GLY A 763 3.24 -76.45 12.69
C GLY A 763 3.71 -77.26 11.48
N ARG A 764 4.66 -76.69 10.74
CA ARG A 764 5.47 -77.37 9.75
C ARG A 764 6.36 -78.38 10.50
N LYS A 765 6.03 -79.68 10.41
CA LYS A 765 6.86 -80.77 10.89
C LYS A 765 8.20 -80.76 10.16
N ASP A 766 9.25 -80.55 10.91
CA ASP A 766 10.64 -80.72 10.49
C ASP A 766 10.93 -82.22 10.42
N ASN A 767 11.12 -82.77 9.22
CA ASN A 767 11.55 -84.15 8.99
C ASN A 767 12.96 -84.14 8.40
N ARG A 768 13.98 -83.98 9.26
CA ARG A 768 15.32 -84.52 9.01
C ARG A 768 15.40 -85.95 9.56
N LYS A 769 15.36 -86.95 8.68
CA LYS A 769 16.02 -88.26 8.85
C LYS A 769 17.19 -88.26 7.85
N LYS A 770 18.45 -88.39 8.28
CA LYS A 770 19.17 -89.65 8.57
C LYS A 770 18.92 -90.73 7.52
#